data_AF-A0A1S3QB74-F1
#
_entry.id   AF-A0A1S3QB74-F1
#
_cell.length_a   1.000
_cell.length_b   1.000
_cell.length_c   1.000
_cell.angle_alpha   90.00
_cell.angle_beta   90.00
_cell.angle_gamma   90.00
#
_symmetry.space_group_name_H-M   'P 1'
#
loop_
_entity.id
_entity.type
_entity.pdbx_description
1 polymer ?
#
loop_
_entity_poly.entity_id
_entity_poly.type
_entity_poly.pdbx_seq_one_letter_code
_entity_poly.pdbx_strand_id
1 'polypeptide(L)'
;MTMGSDFQYENANLWYKNLDKLIRYVNQKQSNGSEVNVLYSTPSCYLQELHRANLTWPLKGDDFFPYADSAHDFWTGYFTSRPALKRYERFSNSYLQTCNQLEVLGGPISRKGPFGAGDSETLKKAMAVAQHHDAVSGTEKQHVANDYARRLANGWAHCQVLVSNTLSSLSGSPAPRVYCEHLNISVCPLTETSKKFSVNVYNPLARPVSWPVRLPVNGTTYSISDAKGKAVDSQVVPVSQATAAVRRDRGYAVNELLFQVQAPPLGYSTYSVSLLQNGPPSPQSSVSLLQNGPPSPQSSVSLLQNGPPSPQSSPLPRAPKAIQNKFLRVTFDPETGLLSSLSNLETQQTVKLSQNFYWYNASDGNNSESIQMSGAYIFRPNTSTPFIISKTARIETLQNSVVQEVRQWFSPWVSQVVRLYTDSRALELEWTVGPVPIGDDLGKEVISRLDSSINSSGVFYTDSNGREVLQRRKDFRPTWNLRQSEPIAGNYYPINSRAYIKDDQDQLTVVTDRSQGGGSIQDGSLEIMLHRRLLYDDVRGVGEPLNETSDIYPEGLVVRGRLLLSLSPPATAADTHRPLAQEVVLQPLITFTDGELSPSTRLEFSGLQAVLPPAVHLLTVSQWDQDSVLLRLEHQYQASESKAHSQPVTVNLQKLFSTLDVLGVSEMNLSANQWKDEMTRLDWKAESGEKPLPKRGGDPSVWEVNLKPMEIRTFLLRVRKR
;
A
#
# COMPACT_ATOMS: atom_id res chain seq x y z
N MET A 1 24.25 -4.33 30.08
CA MET A 1 24.33 -5.70 29.53
C MET A 1 22.93 -6.25 29.39
N THR A 2 22.57 -6.80 28.23
CA THR A 2 21.29 -7.47 28.00
C THR A 2 21.46 -8.97 28.28
N MET A 3 20.98 -9.43 29.44
CA MET A 3 21.12 -10.83 29.85
C MET A 3 19.93 -11.64 29.34
N GLY A 4 19.94 -12.05 28.07
CA GLY A 4 18.86 -12.84 27.47
C GLY A 4 19.03 -13.00 25.96
N SER A 5 18.15 -13.81 25.36
CA SER A 5 18.03 -14.04 23.92
C SER A 5 16.61 -14.58 23.61
N ASP A 6 16.35 -14.94 22.37
CA ASP A 6 15.07 -15.50 21.90
C ASP A 6 14.58 -16.65 22.79
N PHE A 7 13.34 -16.52 23.26
CA PHE A 7 12.63 -17.48 24.12
C PHE A 7 13.42 -17.97 25.34
N GLN A 8 14.38 -17.19 25.83
CA GLN A 8 15.06 -17.49 27.09
C GLN A 8 14.13 -17.27 28.29
N TYR A 9 14.59 -17.68 29.49
CA TYR A 9 13.87 -17.60 30.76
C TYR A 9 12.64 -18.51 30.93
N GLU A 10 12.42 -19.50 30.05
CA GLU A 10 11.44 -20.59 30.32
C GLU A 10 11.71 -21.28 31.67
N ASN A 11 12.99 -21.49 31.99
CA ASN A 11 13.46 -21.80 33.34
C ASN A 11 14.31 -20.65 33.89
N ALA A 12 13.64 -19.59 34.34
CA ALA A 12 14.25 -18.37 34.84
C ALA A 12 15.25 -18.61 35.99
N ASN A 13 15.05 -19.63 36.83
CA ASN A 13 15.91 -19.91 37.99
C ASN A 13 17.36 -20.23 37.58
N LEU A 14 17.58 -20.84 36.41
CA LEU A 14 18.92 -21.11 35.89
C LEU A 14 19.71 -19.81 35.64
N TRP A 15 19.03 -18.76 35.16
CA TRP A 15 19.63 -17.45 34.96
C TRP A 15 19.84 -16.73 36.28
N TYR A 16 18.79 -16.58 37.09
CA TYR A 16 18.84 -15.81 38.33
C TYR A 16 19.88 -16.35 39.33
N LYS A 17 19.95 -17.67 39.52
CA LYS A 17 20.95 -18.29 40.41
C LYS A 17 22.40 -17.95 40.04
N ASN A 18 22.71 -17.86 38.74
CA ASN A 18 24.06 -17.54 38.28
C ASN A 18 24.32 -16.03 38.33
N LEU A 19 23.33 -15.21 37.97
CA LEU A 19 23.41 -13.76 38.06
C LEU A 19 23.59 -13.29 39.51
N ASP A 20 22.88 -13.87 40.48
CA ASP A 20 23.06 -13.56 41.91
C ASP A 20 24.50 -13.83 42.38
N LYS A 21 25.05 -14.97 41.98
CA LYS A 21 26.45 -15.31 42.29
C LYS A 21 27.42 -14.33 41.63
N LEU A 22 27.22 -14.00 40.35
CA LEU A 22 28.06 -13.05 39.63
C LEU A 22 28.03 -11.67 40.31
N ILE A 23 26.84 -11.14 40.58
CA ILE A 23 26.65 -9.86 41.28
C ILE A 23 27.38 -9.88 42.62
N ARG A 24 27.14 -10.91 43.45
CA ARG A 24 27.77 -11.04 44.76
C ARG A 24 29.30 -11.03 44.67
N TYR A 25 29.87 -11.91 43.86
CA TYR A 25 31.32 -12.11 43.84
C TYR A 25 32.07 -11.03 43.06
N VAL A 26 31.47 -10.42 42.03
CA VAL A 26 32.07 -9.26 41.35
C VAL A 26 32.11 -8.06 42.28
N ASN A 27 31.00 -7.74 42.95
CA ASN A 27 30.96 -6.59 43.86
C ASN A 27 31.85 -6.79 45.08
N GLN A 28 32.00 -8.02 45.58
CA GLN A 28 32.91 -8.31 46.70
C GLN A 28 34.38 -7.96 46.37
N LYS A 29 34.80 -7.99 45.09
CA LYS A 29 36.17 -7.59 44.70
C LYS A 29 36.43 -6.09 44.84
N GLN A 30 35.43 -5.26 45.11
CA GLN A 30 35.63 -3.85 45.44
C GLN A 30 36.48 -3.68 46.71
N SER A 31 36.40 -4.63 47.67
CA SER A 31 37.30 -4.63 48.84
C SER A 31 38.78 -4.79 48.47
N ASN A 32 39.06 -5.29 47.27
CA ASN A 32 40.39 -5.54 46.74
C ASN A 32 40.74 -4.55 45.60
N GLY A 33 40.08 -3.39 45.56
CA GLY A 33 40.39 -2.30 44.64
C GLY A 33 39.72 -2.37 43.26
N SER A 34 38.75 -3.26 43.03
CA SER A 34 37.97 -3.23 41.79
C SER A 34 37.00 -2.03 41.78
N GLU A 35 36.94 -1.30 40.67
CA GLU A 35 35.99 -0.18 40.47
C GLU A 35 34.66 -0.63 39.83
N VAL A 36 34.49 -1.94 39.57
CA VAL A 36 33.30 -2.46 38.89
C VAL A 36 32.19 -2.73 39.91
N ASN A 37 30.98 -2.25 39.59
CA ASN A 37 29.75 -2.57 40.31
C ASN A 37 28.72 -3.15 39.35
N VAL A 38 28.14 -4.30 39.70
CA VAL A 38 27.11 -4.98 38.90
C VAL A 38 25.83 -5.09 39.73
N LEU A 39 24.69 -4.86 39.08
CA LEU A 39 23.36 -4.97 39.69
C LEU A 39 22.35 -5.47 38.66
N TYR A 40 21.23 -6.02 39.15
CA TYR A 40 20.03 -6.10 38.32
C TYR A 40 19.56 -4.70 37.97
N SER A 41 19.10 -4.53 36.73
CA SER A 41 18.66 -3.24 36.23
C SER A 41 17.62 -3.42 35.13
N THR A 42 17.04 -2.32 34.69
CA THR A 42 16.13 -2.24 33.55
C THR A 42 16.67 -1.24 32.53
N PRO A 43 16.20 -1.26 31.27
CA PRO A 43 16.55 -0.23 30.31
C PRO A 43 16.23 1.20 30.79
N SER A 44 15.15 1.38 31.56
CA SER A 44 14.78 2.69 32.12
C SER A 44 15.74 3.15 33.20
N CYS A 45 16.17 2.28 34.13
CA CYS A 45 17.20 2.61 35.11
C CYS A 45 18.53 2.95 34.44
N TYR A 46 18.94 2.16 33.42
CA TYR A 46 20.13 2.47 32.64
C TYR A 46 20.06 3.85 31.98
N LEU A 47 18.95 4.18 31.31
CA LEU A 47 18.76 5.48 30.68
C LEU A 47 18.77 6.64 31.69
N GLN A 48 18.21 6.44 32.89
CA GLN A 48 18.25 7.44 33.96
C GLN A 48 19.67 7.71 34.45
N GLU A 49 20.50 6.66 34.60
CA GLU A 49 21.90 6.82 34.97
C GLU A 49 22.71 7.53 33.87
N LEU A 50 22.44 7.24 32.58
CA LEU A 50 23.05 7.98 31.48
C LEU A 50 22.68 9.47 31.50
N HIS A 51 21.42 9.79 31.79
CA HIS A 51 20.98 11.18 31.92
C HIS A 51 21.65 11.88 33.12
N ARG A 52 21.77 11.19 34.27
CA ARG A 52 22.46 11.69 35.47
C ARG A 52 23.96 11.92 35.27
N ALA A 53 24.58 11.16 34.36
CA ALA A 53 25.99 11.31 34.03
C ALA A 53 26.33 12.68 33.42
N ASN A 54 25.32 13.45 32.96
CA ASN A 54 25.47 14.83 32.51
C ASN A 54 26.51 15.01 31.38
N LEU A 55 26.58 14.00 30.51
CA LEU A 55 27.46 13.97 29.34
C LEU A 55 26.81 14.66 28.13
N THR A 56 27.63 14.93 27.11
CA THR A 56 27.16 15.33 25.77
C THR A 56 27.01 14.10 24.87
N TRP A 57 26.04 14.15 23.95
CA TRP A 57 25.68 13.03 23.08
C TRP A 57 25.71 13.43 21.61
N PRO A 58 26.21 12.56 20.71
CA PRO A 58 26.16 12.80 19.28
C PRO A 58 24.72 12.77 18.76
N LEU A 59 24.44 13.55 17.72
CA LEU A 59 23.12 13.64 17.09
C LEU A 59 22.97 12.61 15.96
N LYS A 60 21.79 11.99 15.87
CA LYS A 60 21.35 11.13 14.75
C LYS A 60 20.04 11.69 14.19
N GLY A 61 20.04 12.13 12.93
CA GLY A 61 18.89 12.81 12.31
C GLY A 61 18.27 12.07 11.12
N ASP A 62 18.92 11.03 10.63
CA ASP A 62 18.50 10.12 9.57
C ASP A 62 18.06 8.75 10.14
N ASP A 63 17.66 7.80 9.28
CA ASP A 63 17.22 6.46 9.69
C ASP A 63 18.38 5.43 9.74
N PHE A 64 18.05 4.16 10.02
CA PHE A 64 19.02 3.05 10.10
C PHE A 64 18.88 2.08 8.92
N PHE A 65 18.41 2.56 7.76
CA PHE A 65 18.25 1.73 6.57
C PHE A 65 19.33 1.99 5.50
N PRO A 66 19.62 0.98 4.66
CA PRO A 66 19.34 -0.45 4.88
C PRO A 66 20.26 -1.06 5.94
N TYR A 67 19.78 -2.10 6.62
CA TYR A 67 20.55 -2.91 7.56
C TYR A 67 21.38 -3.97 6.82
N ALA A 68 22.59 -4.22 7.30
CA ALA A 68 23.43 -5.34 6.91
C ALA A 68 24.22 -5.83 8.13
N ASP A 69 24.28 -7.15 8.33
CA ASP A 69 25.06 -7.80 9.40
C ASP A 69 26.41 -8.34 8.91
N SER A 70 26.64 -8.35 7.60
CA SER A 70 27.93 -8.62 6.95
C SER A 70 28.01 -7.87 5.62
N ALA A 71 29.17 -7.93 4.95
CA ALA A 71 29.41 -7.21 3.71
C ALA A 71 28.44 -7.60 2.57
N HIS A 72 28.00 -8.86 2.48
CA HIS A 72 27.17 -9.35 1.37
C HIS A 72 25.73 -9.65 1.79
N ASP A 73 25.33 -9.14 2.96
CA ASP A 73 24.16 -9.62 3.69
C ASP A 73 23.25 -8.41 3.97
N PHE A 74 22.79 -7.75 2.92
CA PHE A 74 21.86 -6.62 3.04
C PHE A 74 20.43 -7.12 3.20
N TRP A 75 19.79 -6.72 4.29
CA TRP A 75 18.42 -7.09 4.66
C TRP A 75 17.43 -6.19 3.93
N THR A 76 17.43 -6.25 2.61
CA THR A 76 16.57 -5.43 1.75
C THR A 76 15.59 -6.26 0.93
N GLY A 77 15.69 -7.60 1.01
CA GLY A 77 14.76 -8.53 0.39
C GLY A 77 13.38 -8.53 1.04
N TYR A 78 13.34 -8.46 2.38
CA TYR A 78 12.06 -8.44 3.13
C TYR A 78 11.21 -7.19 2.87
N PHE A 79 11.77 -6.15 2.25
CA PHE A 79 10.97 -5.02 1.78
C PHE A 79 9.91 -5.47 0.76
N THR A 80 10.12 -6.60 0.07
CA THR A 80 9.20 -7.14 -0.95
C THR A 80 8.72 -8.57 -0.66
N SER A 81 9.39 -9.37 0.18
CA SER A 81 9.00 -10.75 0.47
C SER A 81 7.51 -10.88 0.85
N ARG A 82 6.83 -11.92 0.35
CA ARG A 82 5.37 -12.12 0.51
C ARG A 82 4.52 -10.89 0.11
N PRO A 83 4.64 -10.39 -1.13
CA PRO A 83 3.98 -9.16 -1.54
C PRO A 83 2.44 -9.27 -1.57
N ALA A 84 1.88 -10.49 -1.62
CA ALA A 84 0.45 -10.71 -1.46
C ALA A 84 -0.02 -10.42 -0.02
N LEU A 85 0.72 -10.92 0.98
CA LEU A 85 0.42 -10.66 2.41
C LEU A 85 0.58 -9.18 2.75
N LYS A 86 1.62 -8.50 2.24
CA LYS A 86 1.81 -7.05 2.40
C LYS A 86 0.63 -6.23 1.86
N ARG A 87 0.03 -6.65 0.74
CA ARG A 87 -1.19 -5.99 0.23
C ARG A 87 -2.40 -6.30 1.08
N TYR A 88 -2.51 -7.53 1.57
CA TYR A 88 -3.61 -7.92 2.43
C TYR A 88 -3.59 -7.19 3.78
N GLU A 89 -2.39 -6.98 4.35
CA GLU A 89 -2.17 -6.09 5.50
C GLU A 89 -2.66 -4.67 5.19
N ARG A 90 -2.23 -4.07 4.06
CA ARG A 90 -2.58 -2.69 3.71
C ARG A 90 -4.10 -2.52 3.56
N PHE A 91 -4.76 -3.45 2.89
CA PHE A 91 -6.22 -3.46 2.79
C PHE A 91 -6.90 -3.66 4.15
N SER A 92 -6.39 -4.57 4.96
CA SER A 92 -6.92 -4.84 6.30
C SER A 92 -6.82 -3.62 7.21
N ASN A 93 -5.77 -2.82 7.11
CA ASN A 93 -5.69 -1.53 7.80
C ASN A 93 -6.79 -0.56 7.32
N SER A 94 -7.01 -0.42 6.01
CA SER A 94 -8.10 0.41 5.46
C SER A 94 -9.48 -0.03 5.97
N TYR A 95 -9.68 -1.36 6.01
CA TYR A 95 -10.90 -1.98 6.52
C TYR A 95 -11.09 -1.71 8.01
N LEU A 96 -10.02 -1.82 8.80
CA LEU A 96 -10.04 -1.51 10.24
C LEU A 96 -10.38 -0.03 10.49
N GLN A 97 -9.79 0.91 9.73
CA GLN A 97 -10.14 2.33 9.89
C GLN A 97 -11.62 2.58 9.56
N THR A 98 -12.13 1.99 8.48
CA THR A 98 -13.56 2.07 8.13
C THR A 98 -14.44 1.49 9.22
N CYS A 99 -14.09 0.32 9.74
CA CYS A 99 -14.80 -0.39 10.80
C CYS A 99 -14.82 0.44 12.11
N ASN A 100 -13.69 1.01 12.52
CA ASN A 100 -13.60 1.91 13.68
C ASN A 100 -14.48 3.17 13.54
N GLN A 101 -14.46 3.78 12.35
CA GLN A 101 -15.28 4.97 12.07
C GLN A 101 -16.77 4.64 12.13
N LEU A 102 -17.18 3.55 11.47
CA LEU A 102 -18.58 3.12 11.46
C LEU A 102 -19.05 2.56 12.80
N GLU A 103 -18.15 2.09 13.65
CA GLU A 103 -18.46 1.75 15.03
C GLU A 103 -18.87 2.99 15.83
N VAL A 104 -18.13 4.10 15.67
CA VAL A 104 -18.46 5.39 16.30
C VAL A 104 -19.75 5.96 15.72
N LEU A 105 -19.89 6.01 14.40
CA LEU A 105 -21.07 6.57 13.73
C LEU A 105 -22.33 5.74 13.99
N GLY A 106 -22.20 4.41 14.07
CA GLY A 106 -23.27 3.49 14.41
C GLY A 106 -23.58 3.46 15.90
N GLY A 107 -22.61 3.71 16.79
CA GLY A 107 -22.81 3.57 18.23
C GLY A 107 -23.18 2.13 18.60
N PRO A 108 -24.04 1.90 19.62
CA PRO A 108 -24.34 0.55 20.10
C PRO A 108 -24.89 -0.44 19.05
N ILE A 109 -25.67 0.05 18.06
CA ILE A 109 -26.24 -0.80 17.00
C ILE A 109 -25.17 -1.42 16.11
N SER A 110 -24.00 -0.79 15.98
CA SER A 110 -22.90 -1.29 15.15
C SER A 110 -22.44 -2.66 15.65
N ARG A 111 -22.25 -2.79 16.98
CA ARG A 111 -21.79 -4.02 17.63
C ARG A 111 -22.84 -5.09 17.74
N LYS A 112 -24.11 -4.71 17.90
CA LYS A 112 -25.26 -5.61 18.04
C LYS A 112 -26.44 -5.02 17.28
N GLY A 113 -26.62 -5.50 16.05
CA GLY A 113 -27.63 -4.99 15.14
C GLY A 113 -28.37 -6.10 14.39
N PRO A 114 -29.12 -5.74 13.33
CA PRO A 114 -29.99 -6.68 12.61
C PRO A 114 -29.27 -7.85 11.92
N PHE A 115 -27.96 -7.73 11.68
CA PHE A 115 -27.15 -8.79 11.05
C PHE A 115 -26.30 -9.58 12.07
N GLY A 116 -26.53 -9.37 13.38
CA GLY A 116 -25.84 -10.08 14.45
C GLY A 116 -24.81 -9.23 15.18
N ALA A 117 -23.87 -9.92 15.81
CA ALA A 117 -22.81 -9.30 16.61
C ALA A 117 -21.51 -9.17 15.81
N GLY A 118 -20.93 -7.98 15.78
CA GLY A 118 -19.66 -7.67 15.14
C GLY A 118 -18.84 -6.70 15.97
N ASP A 119 -17.55 -6.59 15.71
CA ASP A 119 -16.64 -5.72 16.45
C ASP A 119 -15.40 -5.35 15.63
N SER A 120 -14.82 -4.19 15.95
CA SER A 120 -13.54 -3.74 15.39
C SER A 120 -12.33 -4.36 16.09
N GLU A 121 -12.49 -4.80 17.35
CA GLU A 121 -11.41 -5.25 18.23
C GLU A 121 -10.74 -6.53 17.72
N THR A 122 -11.50 -7.45 17.11
CA THR A 122 -10.98 -8.67 16.52
C THR A 122 -10.00 -8.36 15.39
N LEU A 123 -10.37 -7.47 14.46
CA LEU A 123 -9.46 -7.04 13.39
C LEU A 123 -8.31 -6.19 13.93
N LYS A 124 -8.53 -5.36 14.94
CA LYS A 124 -7.48 -4.58 15.60
C LYS A 124 -6.38 -5.45 16.19
N LYS A 125 -6.74 -6.55 16.87
CA LYS A 125 -5.78 -7.54 17.39
C LYS A 125 -5.05 -8.28 16.28
N ALA A 126 -5.76 -8.70 15.24
CA ALA A 126 -5.15 -9.35 14.08
C ALA A 126 -4.16 -8.42 13.36
N MET A 127 -4.53 -7.16 13.15
CA MET A 127 -3.67 -6.13 12.57
C MET A 127 -2.44 -5.84 13.45
N ALA A 128 -2.60 -5.75 14.77
CA ALA A 128 -1.47 -5.55 15.68
C ALA A 128 -0.45 -6.70 15.58
N VAL A 129 -0.91 -7.94 15.51
CA VAL A 129 -0.05 -9.11 15.29
C VAL A 129 0.59 -9.09 13.90
N ALA A 130 -0.15 -8.65 12.86
CA ALA A 130 0.40 -8.53 11.51
C ALA A 130 1.51 -7.47 11.38
N GLN A 131 1.64 -6.54 12.34
CA GLN A 131 2.79 -5.61 12.41
C GLN A 131 4.04 -6.21 13.06
N HIS A 132 3.99 -7.47 13.53
CA HIS A 132 5.19 -8.17 14.01
C HIS A 132 6.27 -8.17 12.93
N HIS A 133 7.54 -8.10 13.35
CA HIS A 133 8.68 -7.95 12.43
C HIS A 133 8.97 -9.19 11.58
N ASP A 134 8.28 -10.31 11.81
CA ASP A 134 8.24 -11.49 10.94
C ASP A 134 6.89 -11.70 10.23
N ALA A 135 5.93 -10.80 10.41
CA ALA A 135 4.63 -10.91 9.75
C ALA A 135 4.61 -10.10 8.44
N VAL A 136 4.36 -8.79 8.52
CA VAL A 136 4.33 -7.93 7.32
C VAL A 136 5.68 -7.88 6.59
N SER A 137 6.79 -8.18 7.25
CA SER A 137 8.10 -8.34 6.61
C SER A 137 8.16 -9.52 5.63
N GLY A 138 7.31 -10.53 5.80
CA GLY A 138 7.32 -11.75 5.01
C GLY A 138 8.49 -12.68 5.34
N THR A 139 8.94 -12.68 6.61
CA THR A 139 10.10 -13.43 7.09
C THR A 139 9.75 -14.54 8.09
N GLU A 140 8.52 -15.02 8.03
CA GLU A 140 8.01 -16.18 8.73
C GLU A 140 7.98 -17.44 7.83
N LYS A 141 7.81 -18.61 8.45
CA LYS A 141 7.52 -19.87 7.74
C LYS A 141 6.16 -19.82 7.04
N GLN A 142 5.98 -20.59 5.96
CA GLN A 142 4.76 -20.51 5.14
C GLN A 142 3.46 -20.76 5.93
N HIS A 143 3.45 -21.72 6.86
CA HIS A 143 2.25 -21.99 7.65
C HIS A 143 1.91 -20.86 8.64
N VAL A 144 2.89 -20.08 9.07
CA VAL A 144 2.70 -18.89 9.92
C VAL A 144 2.13 -17.74 9.09
N ALA A 145 2.61 -17.54 7.86
CA ALA A 145 2.03 -16.59 6.91
C ALA A 145 0.54 -16.89 6.65
N ASN A 146 0.20 -18.18 6.50
CA ASN A 146 -1.18 -18.64 6.36
C ASN A 146 -2.00 -18.35 7.64
N ASP A 147 -1.42 -18.47 8.84
CA ASP A 147 -2.09 -18.10 10.10
C ASP A 147 -2.35 -16.60 10.19
N TYR A 148 -1.39 -15.75 9.81
CA TYR A 148 -1.61 -14.30 9.75
C TYR A 148 -2.74 -13.94 8.79
N ALA A 149 -2.74 -14.51 7.58
CA ALA A 149 -3.83 -14.30 6.62
C ALA A 149 -5.19 -14.78 7.18
N ARG A 150 -5.23 -15.93 7.85
CA ARG A 150 -6.44 -16.45 8.51
C ARG A 150 -6.96 -15.51 9.60
N ARG A 151 -6.07 -14.95 10.43
CA ARG A 151 -6.45 -13.99 11.49
C ARG A 151 -7.04 -12.71 10.90
N LEU A 152 -6.43 -12.18 9.84
CA LEU A 152 -6.96 -11.02 9.12
C LEU A 152 -8.34 -11.30 8.54
N ALA A 153 -8.53 -12.46 7.88
CA ALA A 153 -9.82 -12.88 7.34
C ALA A 153 -10.90 -13.00 8.43
N ASN A 154 -10.56 -13.57 9.59
CA ASN A 154 -11.48 -13.62 10.73
C ASN A 154 -11.87 -12.21 11.23
N GLY A 155 -10.90 -11.29 11.29
CA GLY A 155 -11.18 -9.89 11.63
C GLY A 155 -12.09 -9.19 10.62
N TRP A 156 -11.93 -9.46 9.31
CA TRP A 156 -12.81 -8.93 8.27
C TRP A 156 -14.25 -9.38 8.46
N ALA A 157 -14.48 -10.67 8.75
CA ALA A 157 -15.83 -11.20 8.98
C ALA A 157 -16.57 -10.47 10.11
N HIS A 158 -15.90 -10.22 11.24
CA HIS A 158 -16.47 -9.45 12.36
C HIS A 158 -16.76 -7.99 11.97
N CYS A 159 -15.84 -7.35 11.25
CA CYS A 159 -16.03 -5.99 10.77
C CYS A 159 -17.14 -5.89 9.71
N GLN A 160 -17.35 -6.89 8.86
CA GLN A 160 -18.44 -6.92 7.88
C GLN A 160 -19.81 -6.89 8.56
N VAL A 161 -19.99 -7.65 9.64
CA VAL A 161 -21.23 -7.61 10.44
C VAL A 161 -21.43 -6.22 11.02
N LEU A 162 -20.39 -5.64 11.62
CA LEU A 162 -20.43 -4.30 12.20
C LEU A 162 -20.78 -3.22 11.17
N VAL A 163 -20.09 -3.23 10.03
CA VAL A 163 -20.32 -2.31 8.91
C VAL A 163 -21.74 -2.46 8.38
N SER A 164 -22.22 -3.71 8.19
CA SER A 164 -23.58 -3.97 7.72
C SER A 164 -24.63 -3.41 8.67
N ASN A 165 -24.45 -3.63 9.98
CA ASN A 165 -25.33 -3.07 11.02
C ASN A 165 -25.38 -1.54 10.96
N THR A 166 -24.21 -0.89 10.91
CA THR A 166 -24.14 0.57 10.85
C THR A 166 -24.75 1.10 9.55
N LEU A 167 -24.40 0.55 8.39
CA LEU A 167 -24.93 1.02 7.10
C LEU A 167 -26.44 0.80 7.01
N SER A 168 -26.98 -0.28 7.57
CA SER A 168 -28.43 -0.47 7.65
C SER A 168 -29.09 0.60 8.53
N SER A 169 -28.54 0.88 9.71
CA SER A 169 -29.05 1.93 10.60
C SER A 169 -28.98 3.33 9.98
N LEU A 170 -27.86 3.68 9.34
CA LEU A 170 -27.67 5.01 8.74
C LEU A 170 -28.51 5.20 7.47
N SER A 171 -28.68 4.14 6.66
CA SER A 171 -29.47 4.20 5.43
C SER A 171 -30.97 3.98 5.65
N GLY A 172 -31.37 3.39 6.78
CA GLY A 172 -32.74 2.93 7.00
C GLY A 172 -33.14 1.73 6.13
N SER A 173 -32.18 1.06 5.47
CA SER A 173 -32.43 -0.12 4.65
C SER A 173 -32.10 -1.41 5.42
N PRO A 174 -33.04 -2.36 5.56
CA PRO A 174 -32.80 -3.66 6.18
C PRO A 174 -32.13 -4.66 5.23
N ALA A 175 -31.87 -4.27 3.97
CA ALA A 175 -31.39 -5.19 2.96
C ALA A 175 -29.97 -5.69 3.27
N PRO A 176 -29.71 -7.01 3.13
CA PRO A 176 -28.39 -7.57 3.36
C PRO A 176 -27.30 -6.91 2.50
N ARG A 177 -26.11 -6.78 3.08
CA ARG A 177 -24.92 -6.29 2.37
C ARG A 177 -24.08 -7.46 1.92
N VAL A 178 -23.64 -7.42 0.67
CA VAL A 178 -22.73 -8.37 0.06
C VAL A 178 -21.38 -7.71 -0.15
N TYR A 179 -20.32 -8.43 0.21
CA TYR A 179 -18.93 -8.01 0.07
C TYR A 179 -18.28 -8.83 -1.04
N CYS A 180 -17.60 -8.17 -1.96
CA CYS A 180 -16.87 -8.82 -3.05
C CYS A 180 -15.36 -8.61 -2.88
N GLU A 181 -14.72 -9.55 -2.20
CA GLU A 181 -13.30 -9.49 -1.82
C GLU A 181 -12.35 -9.83 -3.00
N HIS A 182 -12.91 -10.30 -4.11
CA HIS A 182 -12.16 -10.83 -5.27
C HIS A 182 -12.35 -9.97 -6.55
N LEU A 183 -12.69 -8.69 -6.40
CA LEU A 183 -12.84 -7.77 -7.54
C LEU A 183 -11.55 -7.61 -8.35
N ASN A 184 -10.37 -7.76 -7.74
CA ASN A 184 -9.08 -7.69 -8.42
C ASN A 184 -8.88 -8.81 -9.48
N ILE A 185 -9.63 -9.91 -9.37
CA ILE A 185 -9.65 -11.02 -10.32
C ILE A 185 -11.01 -11.14 -11.03
N SER A 186 -11.83 -10.08 -10.98
CA SER A 186 -13.13 -10.02 -11.63
C SER A 186 -14.10 -11.12 -11.17
N VAL A 187 -14.23 -11.28 -9.84
CA VAL A 187 -15.17 -12.20 -9.20
C VAL A 187 -16.04 -11.45 -8.18
N CYS A 188 -17.35 -11.55 -8.35
CA CYS A 188 -18.35 -11.02 -7.42
C CYS A 188 -19.69 -11.74 -7.69
N PRO A 189 -20.06 -12.75 -6.88
CA PRO A 189 -21.24 -13.59 -7.15
C PRO A 189 -22.54 -12.81 -7.39
N LEU A 190 -22.74 -11.70 -6.66
CA LEU A 190 -23.94 -10.88 -6.80
C LEU A 190 -24.00 -10.13 -8.13
N THR A 191 -22.91 -9.49 -8.57
CA THR A 191 -22.94 -8.70 -9.83
C THR A 191 -22.87 -9.59 -11.06
N GLU A 192 -22.41 -10.83 -10.92
CA GLU A 192 -22.41 -11.86 -11.97
C GLU A 192 -23.80 -12.47 -12.21
N THR A 193 -24.67 -12.48 -11.20
CA THR A 193 -26.02 -13.08 -11.26
C THR A 193 -27.13 -12.04 -11.38
N SER A 194 -27.02 -10.94 -10.64
CA SER A 194 -28.12 -10.01 -10.46
C SER A 194 -28.32 -9.11 -11.68
N LYS A 195 -29.59 -8.94 -12.06
CA LYS A 195 -30.01 -7.99 -13.10
C LYS A 195 -30.17 -6.57 -12.56
N LYS A 196 -30.31 -6.42 -11.24
CA LYS A 196 -30.54 -5.12 -10.61
C LYS A 196 -30.01 -5.14 -9.20
N PHE A 197 -29.10 -4.22 -8.90
CA PHE A 197 -28.45 -4.16 -7.60
C PHE A 197 -28.06 -2.71 -7.28
N SER A 198 -27.74 -2.46 -6.02
CA SER A 198 -27.22 -1.19 -5.55
C SER A 198 -25.77 -1.32 -5.12
N VAL A 199 -24.98 -0.27 -5.36
CA VAL A 199 -23.57 -0.16 -5.01
C VAL A 199 -23.43 0.96 -3.98
N ASN A 200 -23.16 0.61 -2.72
CA ASN A 200 -22.88 1.57 -1.67
C ASN A 200 -21.37 1.77 -1.54
N VAL A 201 -20.92 3.02 -1.59
CA VAL A 201 -19.51 3.40 -1.59
C VAL A 201 -19.24 4.25 -0.36
N TYR A 202 -18.61 3.67 0.66
CA TYR A 202 -18.20 4.38 1.86
C TYR A 202 -16.77 4.90 1.72
N ASN A 203 -16.59 6.19 1.91
CA ASN A 203 -15.31 6.89 1.88
C ASN A 203 -14.80 7.16 3.31
N PRO A 204 -13.68 6.53 3.71
CA PRO A 204 -13.10 6.72 5.04
C PRO A 204 -12.29 8.04 5.18
N LEU A 205 -12.06 8.77 4.10
CA LEU A 205 -11.30 10.03 4.13
C LEU A 205 -12.18 11.20 4.57
N ALA A 206 -11.54 12.22 5.16
CA ALA A 206 -12.21 13.47 5.56
C ALA A 206 -12.37 14.48 4.40
N ARG A 207 -12.27 14.01 3.15
CA ARG A 207 -12.47 14.78 1.92
C ARG A 207 -13.26 13.94 0.92
N PRO A 208 -14.01 14.55 -0.01
CA PRO A 208 -14.69 13.81 -1.06
C PRO A 208 -13.68 13.05 -1.92
N VAL A 209 -14.04 11.84 -2.33
CA VAL A 209 -13.21 11.00 -3.21
C VAL A 209 -13.98 10.65 -4.47
N SER A 210 -13.32 10.71 -5.61
CA SER A 210 -13.77 10.11 -6.86
C SER A 210 -13.05 8.78 -7.03
N TRP A 211 -13.79 7.71 -7.31
CA TRP A 211 -13.21 6.37 -7.37
C TRP A 211 -13.68 5.62 -8.63
N PRO A 212 -12.77 5.00 -9.39
CA PRO A 212 -13.15 4.11 -10.47
C PRO A 212 -13.70 2.79 -9.93
N VAL A 213 -14.88 2.39 -10.40
CA VAL A 213 -15.49 1.09 -10.08
C VAL A 213 -15.44 0.19 -11.31
N ARG A 214 -15.03 -1.06 -11.12
CA ARG A 214 -14.97 -2.12 -12.13
C ARG A 214 -15.64 -3.37 -11.56
N LEU A 215 -16.81 -3.74 -12.08
CA LEU A 215 -17.63 -4.86 -11.55
C LEU A 215 -17.71 -5.99 -12.57
N PRO A 216 -17.49 -7.26 -12.17
CA PRO A 216 -17.70 -8.40 -13.06
C PRO A 216 -19.20 -8.60 -13.30
N VAL A 217 -19.59 -8.71 -14.58
CA VAL A 217 -20.99 -8.78 -15.00
C VAL A 217 -21.15 -9.67 -16.24
N ASN A 218 -22.37 -10.11 -16.54
CA ASN A 218 -22.66 -10.93 -17.74
C ASN A 218 -23.48 -10.23 -18.83
N GLY A 219 -24.24 -9.19 -18.47
CA GLY A 219 -24.89 -8.31 -19.44
C GLY A 219 -23.92 -7.47 -20.28
N THR A 220 -24.46 -6.84 -21.32
CA THR A 220 -23.70 -5.98 -22.27
C THR A 220 -24.03 -4.50 -22.15
N THR A 221 -25.19 -4.16 -21.59
CA THR A 221 -25.61 -2.77 -21.39
C THR A 221 -26.26 -2.62 -20.01
N TYR A 222 -25.81 -1.62 -19.25
CA TYR A 222 -26.35 -1.28 -17.93
C TYR A 222 -26.72 0.20 -17.89
N SER A 223 -27.72 0.50 -17.06
CA SER A 223 -28.00 1.87 -16.61
C SER A 223 -27.50 2.02 -15.18
N ILE A 224 -26.87 3.16 -14.91
CA ILE A 224 -26.39 3.53 -13.57
C ILE A 224 -26.96 4.89 -13.22
N SER A 225 -27.52 5.01 -12.03
CA SER A 225 -27.98 6.27 -11.47
C SER A 225 -27.32 6.55 -10.12
N ASP A 226 -26.93 7.79 -9.90
CA ASP A 226 -26.40 8.24 -8.61
C ASP A 226 -27.53 8.41 -7.58
N ALA A 227 -27.15 8.82 -6.36
CA ALA A 227 -28.08 9.00 -5.26
C ALA A 227 -29.14 10.10 -5.49
N LYS A 228 -28.98 10.94 -6.52
CA LYS A 228 -29.93 12.00 -6.93
C LYS A 228 -30.74 11.59 -8.16
N GLY A 229 -30.60 10.35 -8.63
CA GLY A 229 -31.26 9.83 -9.82
C GLY A 229 -30.63 10.30 -11.13
N LYS A 230 -29.46 10.95 -11.10
CA LYS A 230 -28.76 11.38 -12.31
C LYS A 230 -28.04 10.19 -12.93
N ALA A 231 -28.15 10.05 -14.25
CA ALA A 231 -27.43 9.02 -14.99
C ALA A 231 -25.90 9.21 -14.86
N VAL A 232 -25.19 8.10 -14.65
CA VAL A 232 -23.74 8.04 -14.57
C VAL A 232 -23.22 7.37 -15.84
N ASP A 233 -22.21 7.98 -16.48
CA ASP A 233 -21.58 7.40 -17.64
C ASP A 233 -20.91 6.07 -17.28
N SER A 234 -21.11 5.06 -18.13
CA SER A 234 -20.62 3.71 -17.87
C SER A 234 -20.29 2.97 -19.16
N GLN A 235 -19.34 2.05 -19.07
CA GLN A 235 -18.85 1.27 -20.20
C GLN A 235 -18.76 -0.20 -19.81
N VAL A 236 -19.16 -1.08 -20.72
CA VAL A 236 -19.02 -2.54 -20.53
C VAL A 236 -17.91 -3.03 -21.45
N VAL A 237 -16.96 -3.76 -20.90
CA VAL A 237 -15.79 -4.27 -21.63
C VAL A 237 -15.58 -5.74 -21.33
N PRO A 238 -15.04 -6.54 -22.25
CA PRO A 238 -14.76 -7.95 -21.96
C PRO A 238 -13.70 -8.09 -20.87
N VAL A 239 -13.86 -9.12 -20.02
CA VAL A 239 -12.82 -9.54 -19.07
C VAL A 239 -11.56 -9.87 -19.86
N SER A 240 -10.42 -9.27 -19.47
CA SER A 240 -9.16 -9.50 -20.18
C SER A 240 -8.68 -10.94 -20.04
N GLN A 241 -7.94 -11.45 -21.04
CA GLN A 241 -7.35 -12.80 -20.98
C GLN A 241 -6.43 -12.97 -19.77
N ALA A 242 -5.67 -11.93 -19.41
CA ALA A 242 -4.81 -11.95 -18.23
C ALA A 242 -5.63 -12.10 -16.95
N THR A 243 -6.72 -11.35 -16.80
CA THR A 243 -7.60 -11.47 -15.64
C THR A 243 -8.31 -12.81 -15.60
N ALA A 244 -8.81 -13.33 -16.73
CA ALA A 244 -9.42 -14.65 -16.81
C ALA A 244 -8.44 -15.78 -16.42
N ALA A 245 -7.17 -15.68 -16.83
CA ALA A 245 -6.12 -16.63 -16.47
C ALA A 245 -5.83 -16.64 -14.96
N VAL A 246 -5.79 -15.46 -14.33
CA VAL A 246 -5.67 -15.36 -12.87
C VAL A 246 -6.94 -15.88 -12.20
N ARG A 247 -8.13 -15.51 -12.68
CA ARG A 247 -9.41 -15.92 -12.10
C ARG A 247 -9.56 -17.44 -12.03
N ARG A 248 -9.15 -18.15 -13.10
CA ARG A 248 -9.45 -19.58 -13.32
C ARG A 248 -10.97 -19.81 -13.25
N ASP A 249 -11.40 -20.82 -12.52
CA ASP A 249 -12.79 -21.29 -12.38
C ASP A 249 -13.57 -20.64 -11.22
N ARG A 250 -12.99 -19.66 -10.53
CA ARG A 250 -13.60 -19.00 -9.35
C ARG A 250 -14.75 -18.04 -9.66
N GLY A 251 -14.99 -17.73 -10.93
CA GLY A 251 -16.09 -16.88 -11.39
C GLY A 251 -16.31 -17.05 -12.89
N TYR A 252 -17.43 -16.55 -13.38
CA TYR A 252 -17.92 -16.83 -14.74
C TYR A 252 -18.33 -15.57 -15.52
N ALA A 253 -18.13 -14.39 -14.95
CA ALA A 253 -18.28 -13.11 -15.65
C ALA A 253 -17.59 -13.11 -17.02
N VAL A 254 -18.28 -12.67 -18.07
CA VAL A 254 -17.66 -12.46 -19.39
C VAL A 254 -17.27 -11.00 -19.62
N ASN A 255 -17.89 -10.07 -18.90
CA ASN A 255 -17.69 -8.64 -19.04
C ASN A 255 -17.38 -7.98 -17.68
N GLU A 256 -16.93 -6.74 -17.76
CA GLU A 256 -16.71 -5.84 -16.64
C GLU A 256 -17.46 -4.53 -16.92
N LEU A 257 -18.22 -4.05 -15.94
CA LEU A 257 -18.91 -2.75 -15.95
C LEU A 257 -18.02 -1.70 -15.27
N LEU A 258 -17.71 -0.64 -16.00
CA LEU A 258 -16.80 0.43 -15.58
C LEU A 258 -17.56 1.75 -15.46
N PHE A 259 -17.38 2.45 -14.34
CA PHE A 259 -17.97 3.76 -14.10
C PHE A 259 -17.21 4.48 -12.98
N GLN A 260 -17.41 5.79 -12.85
CA GLN A 260 -16.85 6.59 -11.77
C GLN A 260 -17.91 6.84 -10.69
N VAL A 261 -17.51 6.72 -9.43
CA VAL A 261 -18.35 7.07 -8.28
C VAL A 261 -17.73 8.22 -7.51
N GLN A 262 -18.56 8.93 -6.74
CA GLN A 262 -18.14 9.93 -5.78
C GLN A 262 -18.75 9.59 -4.43
N ALA A 263 -18.00 9.83 -3.36
CA ALA A 263 -18.50 9.63 -2.01
C ALA A 263 -18.08 10.82 -1.11
N PRO A 264 -18.98 11.29 -0.23
CA PRO A 264 -18.72 12.42 0.65
C PRO A 264 -17.68 12.06 1.73
N PRO A 265 -17.12 13.06 2.44
CA PRO A 265 -16.20 12.84 3.55
C PRO A 265 -16.82 11.95 4.64
N LEU A 266 -16.06 10.98 5.14
CA LEU A 266 -16.43 10.10 6.25
C LEU A 266 -17.87 9.61 6.12
N GLY A 267 -18.20 9.08 4.95
CA GLY A 267 -19.59 9.00 4.49
C GLY A 267 -19.76 8.12 3.27
N TYR A 268 -21.01 7.93 2.84
CA TYR A 268 -21.31 7.10 1.69
C TYR A 268 -22.25 7.76 0.69
N SER A 269 -22.17 7.29 -0.56
CA SER A 269 -23.20 7.48 -1.59
C SER A 269 -23.60 6.12 -2.16
N THR A 270 -24.86 5.98 -2.57
CA THR A 270 -25.42 4.74 -3.11
C THR A 270 -25.85 4.93 -4.55
N TYR A 271 -25.42 4.03 -5.43
CA TYR A 271 -25.71 4.01 -6.85
C TYR A 271 -26.62 2.84 -7.17
N SER A 272 -27.60 3.04 -8.07
CA SER A 272 -28.46 1.95 -8.55
C SER A 272 -28.00 1.50 -9.93
N VAL A 273 -27.82 0.20 -10.11
CA VAL A 273 -27.38 -0.43 -11.35
C VAL A 273 -28.48 -1.37 -11.85
N SER A 274 -28.90 -1.21 -13.11
CA SER A 274 -29.91 -2.07 -13.74
C SER A 274 -29.46 -2.53 -15.11
N LEU A 275 -29.54 -3.83 -15.34
CA LEU A 275 -29.29 -4.48 -16.61
C LEU A 275 -30.37 -4.11 -17.63
N LEU A 276 -29.96 -3.60 -18.79
CA LEU A 276 -30.87 -3.24 -19.88
C LEU A 276 -30.92 -4.33 -20.94
N GLN A 277 -29.80 -5.00 -21.25
CA GLN A 277 -29.71 -6.02 -22.30
C GLN A 277 -28.88 -7.24 -21.88
N ASN A 278 -29.48 -8.43 -21.99
CA ASN A 278 -28.81 -9.72 -21.91
C ASN A 278 -28.34 -10.13 -23.32
N GLY A 279 -27.11 -10.65 -23.44
CA GLY A 279 -26.65 -11.27 -24.68
C GLY A 279 -25.13 -11.24 -24.84
N PRO A 280 -24.56 -11.99 -25.81
CA PRO A 280 -23.14 -11.90 -26.13
C PRO A 280 -22.81 -10.50 -26.68
N PRO A 281 -21.57 -10.00 -26.50
CA PRO A 281 -21.20 -8.63 -26.84
C PRO A 281 -21.54 -8.27 -28.30
N SER A 282 -22.18 -7.12 -28.50
CA SER A 282 -22.24 -6.48 -29.81
C SER A 282 -20.82 -6.04 -30.22
N PRO A 283 -20.36 -6.28 -31.46
CA PRO A 283 -19.00 -5.93 -31.90
C PRO A 283 -18.81 -4.42 -32.15
N GLN A 284 -19.38 -3.54 -31.32
CA GLN A 284 -19.40 -2.09 -31.53
C GLN A 284 -18.63 -1.24 -30.50
N SER A 285 -17.97 -1.84 -29.51
CA SER A 285 -16.76 -1.23 -28.96
C SER A 285 -15.60 -1.68 -29.84
N SER A 286 -14.85 -0.74 -30.42
CA SER A 286 -13.65 -1.02 -31.22
C SER A 286 -12.55 -1.64 -30.36
N VAL A 287 -12.76 -2.87 -29.93
CA VAL A 287 -11.73 -3.76 -29.41
C VAL A 287 -11.11 -4.40 -30.63
N SER A 288 -9.91 -3.99 -30.99
CA SER A 288 -9.10 -4.72 -31.96
C SER A 288 -8.64 -6.02 -31.31
N LEU A 289 -9.53 -7.02 -31.27
CA LEU A 289 -9.21 -8.38 -30.83
C LEU A 289 -8.24 -8.99 -31.85
N LEU A 290 -6.98 -9.14 -31.48
CA LEU A 290 -6.00 -9.90 -32.25
C LEU A 290 -5.69 -11.19 -31.49
N GLN A 291 -6.32 -12.27 -31.93
CA GLN A 291 -6.09 -13.62 -31.47
C GLN A 291 -4.80 -14.17 -32.08
N ASN A 292 -3.88 -14.58 -31.21
CA ASN A 292 -3.04 -15.76 -31.42
C ASN A 292 -2.89 -16.39 -30.03
N GLY A 293 -3.36 -17.64 -29.89
CA GLY A 293 -3.33 -18.40 -28.64
C GLY A 293 -1.92 -18.83 -28.25
N PRO A 294 -1.70 -19.27 -26.99
CA PRO A 294 -0.41 -19.79 -26.55
C PRO A 294 -0.14 -21.20 -27.10
N PRO A 295 1.13 -21.61 -27.31
CA PRO A 295 1.45 -22.96 -27.77
C PRO A 295 1.33 -23.98 -26.62
N SER A 296 0.59 -25.07 -26.87
CA SER A 296 0.61 -26.30 -26.07
C SER A 296 1.78 -27.22 -26.49
N PRO A 297 2.33 -28.06 -25.60
CA PRO A 297 3.44 -28.95 -25.93
C PRO A 297 2.98 -30.29 -26.54
N GLN A 298 3.49 -30.56 -27.75
CA GLN A 298 3.80 -31.84 -28.42
C GLN A 298 2.74 -32.96 -28.57
N SER A 299 2.43 -33.30 -29.84
CA SER A 299 2.38 -34.69 -30.34
C SER A 299 2.38 -34.75 -31.89
N SER A 300 2.81 -35.90 -32.41
CA SER A 300 3.37 -36.24 -33.73
C SER A 300 2.45 -36.39 -34.96
N VAL A 301 3.03 -36.07 -36.14
CA VAL A 301 2.93 -36.68 -37.50
C VAL A 301 1.58 -36.70 -38.25
N SER A 302 1.51 -36.03 -39.42
CA SER A 302 1.40 -36.66 -40.77
C SER A 302 1.36 -35.62 -41.90
N LEU A 303 1.94 -36.00 -43.05
CA LEU A 303 2.07 -35.24 -44.30
C LEU A 303 0.76 -35.23 -45.11
N LEU A 304 0.47 -34.13 -45.83
CA LEU A 304 0.24 -34.07 -47.29
C LEU A 304 -0.25 -32.69 -47.78
N GLN A 305 0.50 -32.13 -48.74
CA GLN A 305 0.10 -31.37 -49.95
C GLN A 305 -0.74 -30.06 -49.91
N ASN A 306 -0.10 -28.98 -50.40
CA ASN A 306 -0.45 -28.18 -51.61
C ASN A 306 -0.47 -26.64 -51.43
N GLY A 307 0.39 -25.97 -52.24
CA GLY A 307 0.24 -24.58 -52.71
C GLY A 307 0.92 -23.49 -51.86
N PRO A 308 1.69 -22.55 -52.46
CA PRO A 308 2.20 -21.39 -51.74
C PRO A 308 1.16 -20.25 -51.76
N PRO A 309 0.65 -19.77 -50.61
CA PRO A 309 0.02 -18.47 -50.54
C PRO A 309 1.10 -17.40 -50.34
N SER A 310 0.98 -16.35 -51.13
CA SER A 310 1.70 -15.08 -51.01
C SER A 310 1.75 -14.55 -49.57
N PRO A 311 2.89 -14.03 -49.08
CA PRO A 311 2.97 -13.43 -47.76
C PRO A 311 2.34 -12.04 -47.77
N GLN A 312 1.03 -11.95 -47.58
CA GLN A 312 0.43 -10.74 -47.04
C GLN A 312 0.77 -10.68 -45.55
N SER A 313 1.92 -10.10 -45.24
CA SER A 313 2.25 -9.67 -43.89
C SER A 313 1.20 -8.65 -43.45
N SER A 314 0.27 -9.09 -42.61
CA SER A 314 -0.57 -8.18 -41.83
C SER A 314 0.37 -7.33 -40.97
N PRO A 315 0.22 -6.00 -40.93
CA PRO A 315 1.04 -5.17 -40.06
C PRO A 315 0.89 -5.65 -38.61
N LEU A 316 2.01 -5.92 -37.95
CA LEU A 316 2.03 -6.22 -36.51
C LEU A 316 1.19 -5.16 -35.76
N PRO A 317 0.40 -5.55 -34.74
CA PRO A 317 -0.34 -4.59 -33.93
C PRO A 317 0.59 -3.53 -33.34
N ARG A 318 0.37 -2.26 -33.71
CA ARG A 318 1.11 -1.12 -33.18
C ARG A 318 0.36 -0.53 -32.00
N ALA A 319 1.09 -0.21 -30.93
CA ALA A 319 0.54 0.56 -29.81
C ALA A 319 -0.08 1.88 -30.33
N PRO A 320 -1.13 2.42 -29.67
CA PRO A 320 -1.68 3.70 -30.02
C PRO A 320 -0.59 4.74 -29.81
N LYS A 321 -0.57 5.76 -30.67
CA LYS A 321 0.42 6.82 -30.55
C LYS A 321 0.40 7.47 -29.15
N ALA A 322 -0.78 7.56 -28.54
CA ALA A 322 -0.95 8.04 -27.17
C ALA A 322 -2.27 7.56 -26.54
N ILE A 323 -2.32 7.56 -25.20
CA ILE A 323 -3.56 7.71 -24.43
C ILE A 323 -3.55 9.06 -23.72
N GLN A 324 -4.71 9.68 -23.52
CA GLN A 324 -4.80 11.03 -22.99
C GLN A 324 -6.14 11.31 -22.30
N ASN A 325 -6.10 12.00 -21.15
CA ASN A 325 -7.28 12.59 -20.53
C ASN A 325 -7.09 14.12 -20.39
N LYS A 326 -7.87 14.79 -19.53
CA LYS A 326 -7.75 16.26 -19.36
C LYS A 326 -6.46 16.72 -18.66
N PHE A 327 -5.72 15.81 -18.02
CA PHE A 327 -4.59 16.10 -17.15
C PHE A 327 -3.27 15.55 -17.67
N LEU A 328 -3.29 14.33 -18.21
CA LEU A 328 -2.11 13.59 -18.60
C LEU A 328 -2.21 13.14 -20.04
N ARG A 329 -1.05 13.08 -20.70
CA ARG A 329 -0.85 12.41 -21.97
C ARG A 329 0.33 11.45 -21.85
N VAL A 330 0.16 10.25 -22.40
CA VAL A 330 1.14 9.18 -22.35
C VAL A 330 1.38 8.68 -23.76
N THR A 331 2.62 8.62 -24.22
CA THR A 331 2.95 8.06 -25.55
C THR A 331 3.62 6.71 -25.43
N PHE A 332 3.53 5.94 -26.51
CA PHE A 332 4.12 4.61 -26.62
C PHE A 332 5.08 4.54 -27.80
N ASP A 333 6.14 3.78 -27.64
CA ASP A 333 7.05 3.45 -28.71
C ASP A 333 6.38 2.43 -29.66
N PRO A 334 6.30 2.71 -30.97
CA PRO A 334 5.54 1.88 -31.92
C PRO A 334 6.24 0.55 -32.26
N GLU A 335 7.53 0.41 -31.99
CA GLU A 335 8.31 -0.80 -32.29
C GLU A 335 8.30 -1.77 -31.11
N THR A 336 8.43 -1.23 -29.90
CA THR A 336 8.53 -2.02 -28.66
C THR A 336 7.20 -2.14 -27.92
N GLY A 337 6.26 -1.22 -28.14
CA GLY A 337 4.99 -1.15 -27.40
C GLY A 337 5.13 -0.62 -25.97
N LEU A 338 6.31 -0.16 -25.56
CA LEU A 338 6.60 0.36 -24.23
C LEU A 338 6.17 1.81 -24.09
N LEU A 339 6.03 2.28 -22.85
CA LEU A 339 5.90 3.71 -22.57
C LEU A 339 7.10 4.47 -23.15
N SER A 340 6.88 5.66 -23.71
CA SER A 340 7.98 6.49 -24.24
C SER A 340 8.00 7.91 -23.67
N SER A 341 6.86 8.44 -23.22
CA SER A 341 6.81 9.72 -22.51
C SER A 341 5.59 9.83 -21.58
N LEU A 342 5.72 10.72 -20.61
CA LEU A 342 4.64 11.18 -19.75
C LEU A 342 4.62 12.70 -19.78
N SER A 343 3.46 13.27 -20.09
CA SER A 343 3.20 14.71 -20.09
C SER A 343 2.13 15.07 -19.07
N ASN A 344 2.38 16.11 -18.30
CA ASN A 344 1.36 16.82 -17.52
C ASN A 344 0.85 18.00 -18.34
N LEU A 345 -0.42 17.95 -18.73
CA LEU A 345 -1.05 18.95 -19.60
C LEU A 345 -1.44 20.23 -18.85
N GLU A 346 -1.63 20.17 -17.53
CA GLU A 346 -1.92 21.35 -16.70
C GLU A 346 -0.65 22.20 -16.52
N THR A 347 0.49 21.56 -16.25
CA THR A 347 1.77 22.25 -16.00
C THR A 347 2.65 22.36 -17.24
N GLN A 348 2.21 21.79 -18.37
CA GLN A 348 2.93 21.74 -19.65
C GLN A 348 4.31 21.06 -19.57
N GLN A 349 4.52 20.18 -18.59
CA GLN A 349 5.73 19.39 -18.44
C GLN A 349 5.67 18.13 -19.29
N THR A 350 6.81 17.70 -19.82
CA THR A 350 6.95 16.42 -20.52
C THR A 350 8.33 15.85 -20.27
N VAL A 351 8.36 14.60 -19.81
CA VAL A 351 9.60 13.84 -19.66
C VAL A 351 9.59 12.64 -20.60
N LYS A 352 10.76 12.26 -21.12
CA LYS A 352 10.92 10.91 -21.67
C LYS A 352 10.77 9.94 -20.52
N LEU A 353 10.00 8.87 -20.72
CA LEU A 353 9.76 7.86 -19.71
C LEU A 353 9.56 6.50 -20.38
N SER A 354 10.50 5.59 -20.13
CA SER A 354 10.34 4.18 -20.44
C SER A 354 9.99 3.42 -19.17
N GLN A 355 9.11 2.43 -19.29
CA GLN A 355 8.86 1.45 -18.24
C GLN A 355 9.02 0.05 -18.82
N ASN A 356 9.80 -0.78 -18.14
CA ASN A 356 9.94 -2.20 -18.50
C ASN A 356 10.16 -3.08 -17.26
N PHE A 357 10.02 -4.40 -17.44
CA PHE A 357 10.22 -5.41 -16.41
C PHE A 357 11.55 -6.12 -16.58
N TYR A 358 12.21 -6.32 -15.44
CA TYR A 358 13.47 -7.03 -15.34
C TYR A 358 13.41 -8.00 -14.16
N TRP A 359 14.41 -8.86 -14.03
CA TRP A 359 14.62 -9.62 -12.82
C TRP A 359 16.10 -9.72 -12.47
N TYR A 360 16.39 -9.69 -11.18
CA TYR A 360 17.70 -10.06 -10.67
C TYR A 360 17.75 -11.57 -10.42
N ASN A 361 18.83 -12.20 -10.85
CA ASN A 361 19.11 -13.60 -10.49
C ASN A 361 19.55 -13.66 -9.03
N ALA A 362 18.81 -14.40 -8.21
CA ALA A 362 19.11 -14.58 -6.81
C ALA A 362 20.41 -15.38 -6.64
N SER A 363 21.28 -14.94 -5.74
CA SER A 363 22.48 -15.70 -5.41
C SER A 363 22.15 -17.00 -4.67
N ASP A 364 22.80 -18.08 -5.09
CA ASP A 364 22.82 -19.40 -4.49
C ASP A 364 24.04 -19.61 -3.56
N GLY A 365 24.79 -18.53 -3.26
CA GLY A 365 25.94 -18.58 -2.35
C GLY A 365 27.17 -19.30 -2.92
N ASN A 366 27.27 -19.44 -4.24
CA ASN A 366 28.33 -20.23 -4.88
C ASN A 366 29.56 -19.42 -5.33
N ASN A 367 29.72 -18.16 -4.91
CA ASN A 367 30.81 -17.30 -5.37
C ASN A 367 31.95 -17.15 -4.34
N SER A 368 33.13 -16.80 -4.84
CA SER A 368 34.36 -16.70 -4.02
C SER A 368 34.34 -15.56 -3.00
N GLU A 369 33.47 -14.57 -3.19
CA GLU A 369 33.40 -13.38 -2.33
C GLU A 369 32.51 -13.59 -1.10
N SER A 370 31.44 -14.36 -1.23
CA SER A 370 30.60 -14.76 -0.09
C SER A 370 29.71 -15.96 -0.42
N ILE A 371 29.51 -16.79 0.60
CA ILE A 371 28.58 -17.93 0.56
C ILE A 371 27.13 -17.54 0.87
N GLN A 372 26.80 -16.26 1.00
CA GLN A 372 25.45 -15.80 1.35
C GLN A 372 24.48 -16.00 0.18
N MET A 373 23.33 -16.61 0.43
CA MET A 373 22.23 -16.77 -0.53
C MET A 373 21.26 -15.59 -0.43
N SER A 374 20.51 -15.32 -1.49
CA SER A 374 19.29 -14.52 -1.36
C SER A 374 18.17 -15.34 -0.72
N GLY A 375 17.38 -14.74 0.16
CA GLY A 375 16.30 -15.42 0.88
C GLY A 375 15.19 -14.48 1.34
N ALA A 376 14.41 -14.86 2.35
CA ALA A 376 13.28 -14.06 2.82
C ALA A 376 13.70 -12.67 3.33
N TYR A 377 14.86 -12.57 3.99
CA TYR A 377 15.43 -11.33 4.53
C TYR A 377 16.37 -10.67 3.52
N ILE A 378 17.33 -11.45 3.03
CA ILE A 378 18.47 -10.96 2.26
C ILE A 378 18.08 -10.81 0.80
N PHE A 379 18.44 -9.67 0.21
CA PHE A 379 18.50 -9.49 -1.24
C PHE A 379 19.97 -9.50 -1.63
N ARG A 380 20.38 -10.53 -2.38
CA ARG A 380 21.74 -10.61 -2.94
C ARG A 380 21.67 -11.04 -4.40
N PRO A 381 21.72 -10.11 -5.35
CA PRO A 381 21.72 -10.45 -6.76
C PRO A 381 23.10 -10.97 -7.20
N ASN A 382 23.13 -11.98 -8.08
CA ASN A 382 24.38 -12.51 -8.65
C ASN A 382 25.12 -11.52 -9.54
N THR A 383 24.41 -10.53 -10.10
CA THR A 383 24.95 -9.52 -11.02
C THR A 383 24.33 -8.16 -10.74
N SER A 384 25.10 -7.10 -10.97
CA SER A 384 24.58 -5.71 -10.87
C SER A 384 23.62 -5.36 -12.02
N THR A 385 23.71 -6.06 -13.14
CA THR A 385 22.82 -5.89 -14.29
C THR A 385 21.69 -6.91 -14.21
N PRO A 386 20.41 -6.49 -14.16
CA PRO A 386 19.29 -7.42 -14.18
C PRO A 386 19.01 -7.90 -15.60
N PHE A 387 18.33 -9.04 -15.70
CA PHE A 387 17.89 -9.63 -16.96
C PHE A 387 16.56 -9.02 -17.38
N ILE A 388 16.47 -8.56 -18.63
CA ILE A 388 15.23 -8.07 -19.20
C ILE A 388 14.25 -9.22 -19.43
N ILE A 389 12.97 -9.04 -19.08
CA ILE A 389 11.95 -10.08 -19.31
C ILE A 389 11.58 -10.13 -20.79
N SER A 390 11.35 -8.98 -21.41
CA SER A 390 11.20 -8.85 -22.86
C SER A 390 11.55 -7.43 -23.32
N LYS A 391 12.14 -7.32 -24.51
CA LYS A 391 12.42 -6.03 -25.16
C LYS A 391 11.17 -5.37 -25.74
N THR A 392 10.14 -6.16 -26.02
CA THR A 392 8.88 -5.71 -26.60
C THR A 392 7.70 -6.29 -25.83
N ALA A 393 6.58 -5.58 -25.85
CA ALA A 393 5.32 -6.08 -25.31
C ALA A 393 4.33 -6.35 -26.44
N ARG A 394 3.61 -7.46 -26.37
CA ARG A 394 2.37 -7.61 -27.15
C ARG A 394 1.34 -6.65 -26.57
N ILE A 395 0.59 -5.96 -27.43
CA ILE A 395 -0.33 -4.89 -27.04
C ILE A 395 -1.79 -5.22 -27.39
N GLU A 396 -2.70 -4.86 -26.50
CA GLU A 396 -4.14 -4.70 -26.76
C GLU A 396 -4.58 -3.34 -26.22
N THR A 397 -5.45 -2.64 -26.92
CA THR A 397 -5.90 -1.31 -26.51
C THR A 397 -7.40 -1.23 -26.35
N LEU A 398 -7.82 -0.47 -25.35
CA LEU A 398 -9.21 -0.18 -25.06
C LEU A 398 -9.33 1.32 -24.81
N GLN A 399 -10.15 2.01 -25.60
CA GLN A 399 -10.42 3.43 -25.40
C GLN A 399 -11.92 3.66 -25.40
N ASN A 400 -12.43 4.26 -24.32
CA ASN A 400 -13.83 4.62 -24.18
C ASN A 400 -13.97 5.91 -23.35
N SER A 401 -15.20 6.33 -23.05
CA SER A 401 -15.48 7.59 -22.34
C SER A 401 -15.05 7.60 -20.86
N VAL A 402 -14.84 6.42 -20.25
CA VAL A 402 -14.53 6.26 -18.82
C VAL A 402 -13.04 5.99 -18.58
N VAL A 403 -12.39 5.29 -19.50
CA VAL A 403 -10.99 4.86 -19.37
C VAL A 403 -10.32 4.63 -20.72
N GLN A 404 -9.01 4.85 -20.74
CA GLN A 404 -8.12 4.39 -21.80
C GLN A 404 -7.08 3.44 -21.21
N GLU A 405 -6.93 2.27 -21.82
CA GLU A 405 -5.99 1.22 -21.42
C GLU A 405 -5.08 0.83 -22.60
N VAL A 406 -3.81 0.62 -22.28
CA VAL A 406 -2.87 -0.15 -23.11
C VAL A 406 -2.43 -1.35 -22.28
N ARG A 407 -2.88 -2.54 -22.70
CA ARG A 407 -2.57 -3.81 -22.06
C ARG A 407 -1.33 -4.39 -22.71
N GLN A 408 -0.36 -4.79 -21.90
CA GLN A 408 0.99 -5.18 -22.31
C GLN A 408 1.29 -6.58 -21.77
N TRP A 409 1.71 -7.49 -22.64
CA TRP A 409 2.20 -8.82 -22.25
C TRP A 409 3.68 -8.94 -22.61
N PHE A 410 4.51 -9.17 -21.60
CA PHE A 410 5.97 -9.28 -21.72
C PHE A 410 6.41 -10.74 -21.77
N SER A 411 5.72 -11.61 -21.04
CA SER A 411 5.93 -13.06 -21.02
C SER A 411 4.63 -13.76 -20.58
N PRO A 412 4.54 -15.10 -20.63
CA PRO A 412 3.40 -15.83 -20.09
C PRO A 412 3.11 -15.58 -18.59
N TRP A 413 4.09 -15.05 -17.84
CA TRP A 413 4.02 -14.84 -16.39
C TRP A 413 4.17 -13.36 -15.99
N VAL A 414 4.28 -12.43 -16.95
CA VAL A 414 4.35 -10.97 -16.70
C VAL A 414 3.49 -10.20 -17.69
N SER A 415 2.52 -9.48 -17.14
CA SER A 415 1.67 -8.55 -17.89
C SER A 415 1.41 -7.27 -17.10
N GLN A 416 1.06 -6.21 -17.81
CA GLN A 416 0.73 -4.91 -17.26
C GLN A 416 -0.47 -4.30 -17.98
N VAL A 417 -1.28 -3.52 -17.27
CA VAL A 417 -2.25 -2.59 -17.86
C VAL A 417 -1.82 -1.16 -17.54
N VAL A 418 -1.48 -0.40 -18.57
CA VAL A 418 -1.27 1.05 -18.48
C VAL A 418 -2.63 1.71 -18.61
N ARG A 419 -3.13 2.28 -17.52
CA ARG A 419 -4.53 2.72 -17.40
C ARG A 419 -4.61 4.20 -17.04
N LEU A 420 -5.41 4.93 -17.82
CA LEU A 420 -5.70 6.35 -17.60
C LEU A 420 -7.21 6.56 -17.56
N TYR A 421 -7.73 6.82 -16.36
CA TYR A 421 -9.14 7.18 -16.15
C TYR A 421 -9.41 8.63 -16.53
N THR A 422 -10.61 8.94 -17.01
CA THR A 422 -10.99 10.27 -17.55
C THR A 422 -10.68 11.45 -16.62
N ASP A 423 -10.86 11.28 -15.30
CA ASP A 423 -10.66 12.34 -14.29
C ASP A 423 -9.45 12.10 -13.36
N SER A 424 -8.50 11.25 -13.74
CA SER A 424 -7.32 10.95 -12.91
C SER A 424 -6.11 11.83 -13.25
N ARG A 425 -5.45 12.39 -12.23
CA ARG A 425 -4.13 13.06 -12.35
C ARG A 425 -2.95 12.10 -12.21
N ALA A 426 -3.22 10.80 -12.09
CA ALA A 426 -2.22 9.76 -12.01
C ALA A 426 -2.43 8.71 -13.11
N LEU A 427 -1.31 8.23 -13.66
CA LEU A 427 -1.27 7.08 -14.54
C LEU A 427 -1.16 5.81 -13.69
N GLU A 428 -2.06 4.85 -13.89
CA GLU A 428 -2.02 3.58 -13.16
C GLU A 428 -1.28 2.52 -14.00
N LEU A 429 -0.27 1.90 -13.40
CA LEU A 429 0.41 0.71 -13.92
C LEU A 429 -0.01 -0.49 -13.08
N GLU A 430 -1.04 -1.22 -13.52
CA GLU A 430 -1.48 -2.45 -12.88
C GLU A 430 -0.65 -3.62 -13.41
N TRP A 431 0.20 -4.20 -12.57
CA TRP A 431 1.07 -5.31 -12.92
C TRP A 431 0.49 -6.64 -12.42
N THR A 432 0.70 -7.70 -13.18
CA THR A 432 0.44 -9.10 -12.78
C THR A 432 1.71 -9.90 -13.02
N VAL A 433 2.31 -10.41 -11.94
CA VAL A 433 3.56 -11.18 -11.97
C VAL A 433 3.33 -12.54 -11.34
N GLY A 434 3.69 -13.57 -12.07
CA GLY A 434 3.67 -14.96 -11.64
C GLY A 434 2.80 -15.83 -12.55
N PRO A 435 2.94 -17.17 -12.46
CA PRO A 435 3.89 -17.88 -11.60
C PRO A 435 5.33 -17.64 -12.03
N VAL A 436 6.19 -17.20 -11.11
CA VAL A 436 7.58 -16.88 -11.43
C VAL A 436 8.31 -18.20 -11.73
N PRO A 437 8.83 -18.43 -12.95
CA PRO A 437 9.35 -19.73 -13.33
C PRO A 437 10.67 -20.03 -12.60
N ILE A 438 10.82 -21.28 -12.16
CA ILE A 438 12.04 -21.80 -11.50
C ILE A 438 12.52 -23.13 -12.11
N GLY A 439 11.93 -23.57 -13.22
CA GLY A 439 12.32 -24.82 -13.89
C GLY A 439 13.70 -24.77 -14.56
N ASP A 440 14.35 -23.62 -14.51
CA ASP A 440 15.73 -23.36 -14.91
C ASP A 440 16.70 -23.33 -13.71
N ASP A 441 16.23 -23.71 -12.51
CA ASP A 441 16.97 -23.71 -11.25
C ASP A 441 17.51 -22.31 -10.84
N LEU A 442 16.86 -21.24 -11.32
CA LEU A 442 17.23 -19.86 -11.00
C LEU A 442 16.14 -19.17 -10.17
N GLY A 443 16.50 -18.70 -8.97
CA GLY A 443 15.67 -17.79 -8.19
C GLY A 443 15.57 -16.41 -8.85
N LYS A 444 14.38 -15.80 -8.85
CA LYS A 444 14.12 -14.55 -9.58
C LYS A 444 13.47 -13.50 -8.70
N GLU A 445 14.01 -12.30 -8.78
CA GLU A 445 13.51 -11.12 -8.07
C GLU A 445 13.08 -10.07 -9.09
N VAL A 446 11.77 -9.99 -9.32
CA VAL A 446 11.15 -9.28 -10.44
C VAL A 446 10.97 -7.82 -10.08
N ILE A 447 11.43 -6.92 -10.96
CA ILE A 447 11.33 -5.47 -10.79
C ILE A 447 10.56 -4.83 -11.95
N SER A 448 9.87 -3.72 -11.66
CA SER A 448 9.49 -2.72 -12.65
C SER A 448 10.47 -1.56 -12.54
N ARG A 449 11.09 -1.17 -13.67
CA ARG A 449 12.01 -0.04 -13.74
C ARG A 449 11.42 1.06 -14.62
N LEU A 450 11.51 2.28 -14.11
CA LEU A 450 11.16 3.52 -14.77
C LEU A 450 12.45 4.25 -15.13
N ASP A 451 12.72 4.45 -16.41
CA ASP A 451 13.88 5.20 -16.89
C ASP A 451 13.40 6.52 -17.50
N SER A 452 13.82 7.65 -16.93
CA SER A 452 13.35 8.98 -17.31
C SER A 452 14.48 9.90 -17.80
N SER A 453 14.11 11.03 -18.40
CA SER A 453 15.07 12.10 -18.74
C SER A 453 15.41 13.04 -17.57
N ILE A 454 14.91 12.79 -16.36
CA ILE A 454 15.16 13.62 -15.17
C ILE A 454 16.61 13.45 -14.72
N ASN A 455 17.32 14.55 -14.50
CA ASN A 455 18.69 14.52 -13.97
C ASN A 455 18.67 14.50 -12.43
N SER A 456 18.54 13.31 -11.85
CA SER A 456 18.41 13.14 -10.41
C SER A 456 19.71 13.31 -9.62
N SER A 457 20.85 13.43 -10.30
CA SER A 457 22.20 13.50 -9.70
C SER A 457 22.49 12.38 -8.68
N GLY A 458 21.98 11.17 -8.92
CA GLY A 458 22.11 10.00 -8.02
C GLY A 458 21.36 10.13 -6.70
N VAL A 459 20.38 11.03 -6.62
CA VAL A 459 19.53 11.29 -5.44
C VAL A 459 18.10 10.86 -5.74
N PHE A 460 17.48 10.15 -4.80
CA PHE A 460 16.07 9.78 -4.83
C PHE A 460 15.48 9.89 -3.44
N TYR A 461 14.16 9.73 -3.34
CA TYR A 461 13.45 9.99 -2.09
C TYR A 461 12.49 8.85 -1.81
N THR A 462 12.47 8.35 -0.58
CA THR A 462 11.53 7.33 -0.13
C THR A 462 10.84 7.75 1.16
N ASP A 463 9.59 7.34 1.32
CA ASP A 463 8.86 7.59 2.57
C ASP A 463 9.38 6.73 3.74
N SER A 464 9.25 7.26 4.95
CA SER A 464 9.43 6.55 6.22
C SER A 464 8.05 6.26 6.80
N ASN A 465 7.65 4.98 6.77
CA ASN A 465 6.36 4.47 7.25
C ASN A 465 5.13 5.24 6.76
N GLY A 466 5.15 5.76 5.53
CA GLY A 466 4.05 6.50 4.92
C GLY A 466 4.02 8.00 5.25
N ARG A 467 4.98 8.50 6.04
CA ARG A 467 4.94 9.83 6.65
C ARG A 467 6.01 10.75 6.08
N GLU A 468 7.10 10.98 6.79
CA GLU A 468 8.22 11.80 6.31
C GLU A 468 8.85 11.19 5.07
N VAL A 469 9.43 12.02 4.22
CA VAL A 469 10.18 11.61 3.04
C VAL A 469 11.64 11.89 3.30
N LEU A 470 12.45 10.85 3.16
CA LEU A 470 13.89 10.89 3.39
C LEU A 470 14.63 10.91 2.06
N GLN A 471 15.64 11.79 1.99
CA GLN A 471 16.55 11.84 0.86
C GLN A 471 17.53 10.66 0.93
N ARG A 472 17.66 9.95 -0.19
CA ARG A 472 18.56 8.82 -0.39
C ARG A 472 19.57 9.19 -1.46
N ARG A 473 20.82 8.75 -1.29
CA ARG A 473 21.87 8.93 -2.28
C ARG A 473 22.54 7.60 -2.53
N LYS A 474 22.70 7.25 -3.80
CA LYS A 474 23.35 6.01 -4.21
C LYS A 474 24.78 5.94 -3.61
N ASP A 475 25.13 4.78 -3.07
CA ASP A 475 26.46 4.45 -2.52
C ASP A 475 26.93 5.40 -1.41
N PHE A 476 26.00 5.99 -0.66
CA PHE A 476 26.30 6.98 0.38
C PHE A 476 25.58 6.68 1.71
N ARG A 477 26.25 7.00 2.81
CA ARG A 477 25.68 7.01 4.17
C ARG A 477 26.10 8.31 4.85
N PRO A 478 25.18 9.06 5.49
CA PRO A 478 25.49 10.37 6.05
C PRO A 478 26.34 10.28 7.34
N THR A 479 26.31 9.14 8.03
CA THR A 479 26.90 8.98 9.37
C THR A 479 28.18 8.13 9.39
N TRP A 480 28.53 7.45 8.29
CA TRP A 480 29.79 6.71 8.17
C TRP A 480 30.25 6.58 6.71
N ASN A 481 31.54 6.30 6.51
CA ASN A 481 32.09 6.04 5.18
C ASN A 481 31.72 4.62 4.73
N LEU A 482 30.80 4.52 3.76
CA LEU A 482 30.37 3.25 3.20
C LEU A 482 31.53 2.58 2.44
N ARG A 483 31.84 1.33 2.79
CA ARG A 483 32.61 0.41 1.94
C ARG A 483 31.61 -0.38 1.11
N GLN A 484 31.49 -0.04 -0.17
CA GLN A 484 30.50 -0.67 -1.04
C GLN A 484 30.91 -2.11 -1.38
N SER A 485 30.01 -3.05 -1.11
CA SER A 485 30.14 -4.49 -1.36
C SER A 485 28.95 -5.06 -2.16
N GLU A 486 27.79 -4.41 -2.10
CA GLU A 486 26.56 -4.81 -2.80
C GLU A 486 25.91 -3.57 -3.44
N PRO A 487 26.34 -3.16 -4.66
CA PRO A 487 25.94 -1.90 -5.29
C PRO A 487 24.46 -1.83 -5.68
N ILE A 488 23.75 -2.96 -5.64
CA ILE A 488 22.30 -3.02 -5.84
C ILE A 488 21.60 -3.09 -4.48
N ALA A 489 21.79 -4.17 -3.73
CA ALA A 489 21.07 -4.42 -2.49
C ALA A 489 21.31 -3.34 -1.42
N GLY A 490 22.52 -2.78 -1.35
CA GLY A 490 22.85 -1.67 -0.44
C GLY A 490 22.22 -0.32 -0.80
N ASN A 491 21.52 -0.23 -1.94
CA ASN A 491 20.80 0.96 -2.40
C ASN A 491 19.28 0.76 -2.49
N TYR A 492 18.76 -0.37 -2.00
CA TYR A 492 17.33 -0.59 -1.83
C TYR A 492 16.86 -0.06 -0.48
N TYR A 493 15.69 0.60 -0.49
CA TYR A 493 15.03 1.15 0.67
C TYR A 493 13.55 0.75 0.68
N PRO A 494 12.89 0.71 1.85
CA PRO A 494 11.47 0.45 1.91
C PRO A 494 10.68 1.63 1.34
N ILE A 495 9.64 1.30 0.57
CA ILE A 495 8.64 2.23 0.02
C ILE A 495 7.29 1.74 0.55
N ASN A 496 6.75 2.41 1.57
CA ASN A 496 5.47 2.02 2.17
C ASN A 496 4.27 2.73 1.55
N SER A 497 4.50 3.88 0.90
CA SER A 497 3.47 4.64 0.22
C SER A 497 3.95 5.36 -1.04
N ARG A 498 5.18 5.90 -1.06
CA ARG A 498 5.65 6.73 -2.18
C ARG A 498 7.17 6.84 -2.26
N ALA A 499 7.67 6.96 -3.48
CA ALA A 499 9.04 7.32 -3.79
C ALA A 499 9.09 8.25 -5.00
N TYR A 500 10.14 9.05 -5.13
CA TYR A 500 10.31 9.91 -6.30
C TYR A 500 11.78 10.23 -6.62
N ILE A 501 11.97 10.62 -7.87
CA ILE A 501 13.18 11.28 -8.39
C ILE A 501 12.80 12.66 -8.90
N LYS A 502 13.72 13.62 -8.83
CA LYS A 502 13.47 14.98 -9.30
C LYS A 502 14.75 15.69 -9.73
N ASP A 503 14.60 16.66 -10.61
CA ASP A 503 15.58 17.73 -10.86
C ASP A 503 14.99 19.09 -10.43
N ASP A 504 15.44 20.19 -11.01
CA ASP A 504 14.95 21.54 -10.70
C ASP A 504 13.57 21.83 -11.30
N GLN A 505 13.18 21.12 -12.36
CA GLN A 505 11.95 21.36 -13.12
C GLN A 505 10.92 20.26 -12.90
N ASP A 506 11.33 19.01 -12.97
CA ASP A 506 10.45 17.84 -13.04
C ASP A 506 10.63 16.93 -11.82
N GLN A 507 9.51 16.48 -11.24
CA GLN A 507 9.47 15.40 -10.26
C GLN A 507 8.56 14.27 -10.76
N LEU A 508 9.12 13.08 -10.90
CA LEU A 508 8.37 11.85 -11.16
C LEU A 508 8.15 11.09 -9.85
N THR A 509 6.88 11.00 -9.44
CA THR A 509 6.49 10.30 -8.20
C THR A 509 5.75 9.01 -8.49
N VAL A 510 6.11 7.97 -7.75
CA VAL A 510 5.45 6.65 -7.72
C VAL A 510 4.75 6.49 -6.37
N VAL A 511 3.46 6.22 -6.38
CA VAL A 511 2.69 5.78 -5.20
C VAL A 511 2.46 4.27 -5.30
N THR A 512 2.75 3.54 -4.22
CA THR A 512 2.64 2.07 -4.17
C THR A 512 1.35 1.64 -3.45
N ASP A 513 0.80 0.49 -3.85
CA ASP A 513 -0.40 -0.08 -3.21
C ASP A 513 -0.09 -0.99 -2.01
N ARG A 514 1.19 -1.21 -1.72
CA ARG A 514 1.72 -2.04 -0.62
C ARG A 514 3.15 -1.61 -0.29
N SER A 515 3.71 -2.15 0.79
CA SER A 515 5.14 -2.04 1.08
C SER A 515 5.96 -2.80 0.04
N GLN A 516 7.00 -2.16 -0.50
CA GLN A 516 7.89 -2.73 -1.51
C GLN A 516 9.32 -2.23 -1.30
N GLY A 517 10.31 -2.98 -1.78
CA GLY A 517 11.68 -2.50 -1.91
C GLY A 517 11.88 -1.76 -3.23
N GLY A 518 12.61 -0.65 -3.20
CA GLY A 518 13.02 0.04 -4.42
C GLY A 518 14.23 0.93 -4.23
N GLY A 519 14.77 1.42 -5.35
CA GLY A 519 15.96 2.25 -5.37
C GLY A 519 16.15 2.97 -6.70
N SER A 520 17.09 3.93 -6.73
CA SER A 520 17.56 4.58 -7.95
C SER A 520 19.00 4.12 -8.23
N ILE A 521 19.14 3.11 -9.09
CA ILE A 521 20.43 2.46 -9.40
C ILE A 521 21.18 3.23 -10.49
N GLN A 522 20.45 3.84 -11.42
CA GLN A 522 20.99 4.69 -12.49
C GLN A 522 20.39 6.09 -12.35
N ASP A 523 21.12 7.10 -12.81
CA ASP A 523 20.60 8.45 -12.77
C ASP A 523 19.35 8.58 -13.65
N GLY A 524 18.33 9.27 -13.12
CA GLY A 524 17.04 9.43 -13.78
C GLY A 524 16.16 8.18 -13.76
N SER A 525 16.57 7.10 -13.07
CA SER A 525 15.78 5.88 -12.95
C SER A 525 15.25 5.63 -11.54
N LEU A 526 14.14 4.91 -11.47
CA LEU A 526 13.57 4.40 -10.24
C LEU A 526 13.06 2.98 -10.49
N GLU A 527 13.51 2.02 -9.69
CA GLU A 527 13.05 0.64 -9.77
C GLU A 527 12.36 0.19 -8.47
N ILE A 528 11.32 -0.62 -8.64
CA ILE A 528 10.49 -1.16 -7.57
C ILE A 528 10.41 -2.67 -7.78
N MET A 529 10.79 -3.43 -6.76
CA MET A 529 10.67 -4.88 -6.76
C MET A 529 9.23 -5.28 -6.44
N LEU A 530 8.68 -6.16 -7.27
CA LEU A 530 7.25 -6.51 -7.29
C LEU A 530 6.98 -7.88 -6.69
N HIS A 531 7.85 -8.86 -6.99
CA HIS A 531 7.69 -10.24 -6.56
C HIS A 531 9.04 -10.96 -6.51
N ARG A 532 9.17 -11.94 -5.63
CA ARG A 532 10.39 -12.72 -5.43
C ARG A 532 10.01 -14.19 -5.29
N ARG A 533 10.76 -15.06 -5.97
CA ARG A 533 10.67 -16.51 -5.78
C ARG A 533 12.07 -17.09 -5.75
N LEU A 534 12.44 -17.65 -4.61
CA LEU A 534 13.81 -18.01 -4.25
C LEU A 534 13.89 -19.50 -3.96
N LEU A 535 15.07 -20.09 -4.19
CA LEU A 535 15.30 -21.54 -4.09
C LEU A 535 16.06 -21.95 -2.83
N TYR A 536 16.56 -20.98 -2.07
CA TYR A 536 17.38 -21.22 -0.87
C TYR A 536 16.88 -20.39 0.32
N ASP A 537 17.21 -20.86 1.51
CA ASP A 537 17.14 -20.11 2.77
C ASP A 537 18.39 -19.22 2.89
N ASP A 538 18.25 -18.03 3.47
CA ASP A 538 19.36 -17.08 3.66
C ASP A 538 20.07 -17.23 5.02
N VAL A 539 19.79 -18.31 5.76
CA VAL A 539 20.48 -18.69 7.00
C VAL A 539 20.31 -17.65 8.10
N ARG A 540 19.12 -17.04 8.17
CA ARG A 540 18.71 -16.15 9.27
C ARG A 540 17.68 -16.76 10.22
N GLY A 541 17.40 -18.06 10.08
CA GLY A 541 16.67 -18.86 11.08
C GLY A 541 15.28 -19.34 10.65
N VAL A 542 14.75 -18.86 9.52
CA VAL A 542 13.45 -19.31 8.99
C VAL A 542 13.50 -20.76 8.52
N GLY A 543 14.60 -21.15 7.87
CA GLY A 543 14.84 -22.53 7.42
C GLY A 543 13.90 -22.95 6.30
N GLU A 544 13.42 -22.02 5.48
CA GLU A 544 12.56 -22.26 4.31
C GLU A 544 12.92 -21.29 3.18
N PRO A 545 13.02 -21.74 1.92
CA PRO A 545 13.12 -20.83 0.80
C PRO A 545 11.82 -20.04 0.62
N LEU A 546 11.93 -18.79 0.14
CA LEU A 546 10.77 -17.98 -0.24
C LEU A 546 10.18 -18.49 -1.57
N ASN A 547 9.46 -19.60 -1.52
CA ASN A 547 8.89 -20.31 -2.66
C ASN A 547 7.37 -20.47 -2.50
N GLU A 548 6.63 -19.36 -2.52
CA GLU A 548 5.20 -19.34 -2.23
C GLU A 548 4.37 -20.08 -3.30
N THR A 549 3.55 -21.03 -2.86
CA THR A 549 2.56 -21.77 -3.67
C THR A 549 1.21 -21.81 -2.95
N SER A 550 0.16 -22.24 -3.66
CA SER A 550 -1.17 -22.48 -3.07
C SER A 550 -1.88 -23.59 -3.83
N ASP A 551 -2.99 -24.12 -3.32
CA ASP A 551 -3.79 -25.12 -4.03
C ASP A 551 -4.28 -24.61 -5.40
N ILE A 552 -4.52 -23.31 -5.52
CA ILE A 552 -4.93 -22.66 -6.77
C ILE A 552 -3.72 -22.35 -7.66
N TYR A 553 -2.53 -22.15 -7.11
CA TYR A 553 -1.31 -21.90 -7.91
C TYR A 553 -0.18 -22.80 -7.42
N PRO A 554 -0.28 -24.13 -7.65
CA PRO A 554 0.74 -25.08 -7.19
C PRO A 554 2.08 -24.82 -7.86
N GLU A 555 2.06 -24.23 -9.05
CA GLU A 555 3.25 -23.90 -9.82
C GLU A 555 3.97 -22.63 -9.34
N GLY A 556 3.39 -21.84 -8.42
CA GLY A 556 3.95 -20.60 -7.88
C GLY A 556 2.92 -19.46 -7.80
N LEU A 557 2.91 -18.70 -6.69
CA LEU A 557 1.90 -17.66 -6.46
C LEU A 557 1.93 -16.55 -7.52
N VAL A 558 0.74 -16.15 -7.98
CA VAL A 558 0.52 -14.99 -8.87
C VAL A 558 0.09 -13.79 -8.05
N VAL A 559 0.77 -12.66 -8.27
CA VAL A 559 0.51 -11.42 -7.52
C VAL A 559 0.16 -10.31 -8.49
N ARG A 560 -0.94 -9.62 -8.19
CA ARG A 560 -1.40 -8.43 -8.91
C ARG A 560 -1.31 -7.21 -7.99
N GLY A 561 -0.81 -6.10 -8.52
CA GLY A 561 -0.67 -4.85 -7.79
C GLY A 561 -0.62 -3.63 -8.71
N ARG A 562 -0.41 -2.47 -8.11
CA ARG A 562 -0.48 -1.19 -8.84
C ARG A 562 0.63 -0.23 -8.41
N LEU A 563 1.15 0.50 -9.40
CA LEU A 563 1.98 1.68 -9.21
C LEU A 563 1.26 2.88 -9.83
N LEU A 564 1.10 3.97 -9.09
CA LEU A 564 0.45 5.18 -9.58
C LEU A 564 1.51 6.26 -9.81
N LEU A 565 1.64 6.71 -11.06
CA LEU A 565 2.64 7.69 -11.48
C LEU A 565 2.03 9.09 -11.60
N SER A 566 2.77 10.08 -11.13
CA SER A 566 2.46 11.49 -11.36
C SER A 566 3.72 12.28 -11.72
N LEU A 567 3.56 13.25 -12.63
CA LEU A 567 4.59 14.21 -13.02
C LEU A 567 4.15 15.61 -12.56
N SER A 568 4.98 16.31 -11.80
CA SER A 568 4.66 17.65 -11.30
C SER A 568 5.93 18.47 -11.07
N PRO A 569 5.85 19.80 -10.99
CA PRO A 569 6.96 20.62 -10.55
C PRO A 569 7.31 20.29 -9.09
N PRO A 570 8.60 20.21 -8.70
CA PRO A 570 9.01 19.91 -7.34
C PRO A 570 8.32 20.78 -6.27
N ALA A 571 8.05 22.05 -6.57
CA ALA A 571 7.44 22.99 -5.63
C ALA A 571 5.95 22.73 -5.31
N THR A 572 5.26 21.91 -6.09
CA THR A 572 3.83 21.58 -5.91
C THR A 572 3.55 20.08 -5.95
N ALA A 573 4.57 19.23 -6.16
CA ALA A 573 4.40 17.78 -6.31
C ALA A 573 3.75 17.13 -5.07
N ALA A 574 4.03 17.64 -3.87
CA ALA A 574 3.41 17.16 -2.63
C ALA A 574 1.90 17.40 -2.55
N ASP A 575 1.39 18.42 -3.24
CA ASP A 575 -0.05 18.69 -3.32
C ASP A 575 -0.79 17.59 -4.11
N THR A 576 -0.06 16.84 -4.95
CA THR A 576 -0.57 15.70 -5.71
C THR A 576 -0.32 14.38 -4.99
N HIS A 577 0.92 14.08 -4.60
CA HIS A 577 1.27 12.75 -4.12
C HIS A 577 0.84 12.46 -2.67
N ARG A 578 0.68 13.48 -1.81
CA ARG A 578 0.22 13.29 -0.43
C ARG A 578 -1.25 12.85 -0.39
N PRO A 579 -2.20 13.54 -1.05
CA PRO A 579 -3.59 13.06 -1.13
C PRO A 579 -3.71 11.72 -1.87
N LEU A 580 -3.00 11.54 -2.98
CA LEU A 580 -3.04 10.29 -3.75
C LEU A 580 -2.60 9.08 -2.90
N ALA A 581 -1.52 9.23 -2.12
CA ALA A 581 -1.08 8.16 -1.22
C ALA A 581 -2.12 7.86 -0.14
N GLN A 582 -2.84 8.86 0.39
CA GLN A 582 -3.93 8.62 1.33
C GLN A 582 -5.10 7.89 0.69
N GLU A 583 -5.50 8.26 -0.53
CA GLU A 583 -6.55 7.56 -1.29
C GLU A 583 -6.18 6.10 -1.57
N VAL A 584 -4.90 5.81 -1.84
CA VAL A 584 -4.42 4.44 -2.06
C VAL A 584 -4.38 3.64 -0.76
N VAL A 585 -4.02 4.26 0.38
CA VAL A 585 -3.97 3.59 1.69
C VAL A 585 -5.37 3.39 2.28
N LEU A 586 -6.27 4.36 2.11
CA LEU A 586 -7.63 4.37 2.65
C LEU A 586 -8.66 4.35 1.52
N GLN A 587 -8.68 3.24 0.79
CA GLN A 587 -9.55 3.05 -0.37
C GLN A 587 -11.02 2.98 0.08
N PRO A 588 -11.98 3.49 -0.72
CA PRO A 588 -13.40 3.37 -0.42
C PRO A 588 -13.83 1.92 -0.25
N LEU A 589 -14.67 1.65 0.75
CA LEU A 589 -15.32 0.37 0.94
C LEU A 589 -16.56 0.29 0.06
N ILE A 590 -16.58 -0.70 -0.84
CA ILE A 590 -17.72 -0.96 -1.72
C ILE A 590 -18.51 -2.15 -1.18
N THR A 591 -19.82 -1.96 -1.00
CA THR A 591 -20.76 -3.03 -0.63
C THR A 591 -21.94 -3.05 -1.59
N PHE A 592 -22.55 -4.22 -1.74
CA PHE A 592 -23.63 -4.44 -2.69
C PHE A 592 -24.91 -4.87 -1.99
N THR A 593 -26.04 -4.56 -2.61
CA THR A 593 -27.35 -5.07 -2.19
C THR A 593 -28.11 -5.49 -3.43
N ASP A 594 -28.74 -6.67 -3.37
CA ASP A 594 -29.53 -7.19 -4.48
C ASP A 594 -30.90 -6.49 -4.58
N GLY A 595 -31.38 -6.29 -5.80
CA GLY A 595 -32.68 -5.67 -6.08
C GLY A 595 -32.73 -4.15 -5.92
N GLU A 596 -33.97 -3.65 -5.85
CA GLU A 596 -34.28 -2.25 -5.58
C GLU A 596 -34.25 -1.95 -4.09
N LEU A 597 -33.68 -0.79 -3.74
CA LEU A 597 -33.80 -0.25 -2.40
C LEU A 597 -35.17 0.40 -2.21
N SER A 598 -35.68 0.38 -0.98
CA SER A 598 -36.91 1.11 -0.61
C SER A 598 -36.76 2.60 -0.98
N PRO A 599 -37.81 3.27 -1.50
CA PRO A 599 -37.80 4.71 -1.75
C PRO A 599 -37.46 5.56 -0.51
N SER A 600 -37.67 5.03 0.69
CA SER A 600 -37.32 5.67 1.96
C SER A 600 -35.84 5.56 2.34
N THR A 601 -35.04 4.81 1.56
CA THR A 601 -33.63 4.57 1.87
C THR A 601 -32.83 5.86 1.69
N ARG A 602 -32.05 6.22 2.71
CA ARG A 602 -31.12 7.34 2.62
C ARG A 602 -29.89 6.95 1.80
N LEU A 603 -29.80 7.50 0.59
CA LEU A 603 -28.76 7.16 -0.39
C LEU A 603 -27.44 7.89 -0.19
N GLU A 604 -27.41 9.04 0.51
CA GLU A 604 -26.18 9.78 0.87
C GLU A 604 -26.10 10.11 2.36
N PHE A 605 -24.89 10.01 2.92
CA PHE A 605 -24.58 10.36 4.31
C PHE A 605 -23.15 10.89 4.42
N SER A 606 -22.93 11.90 5.27
CA SER A 606 -21.59 12.34 5.68
C SER A 606 -21.52 12.46 7.20
N GLY A 607 -20.49 11.86 7.79
CA GLY A 607 -20.21 11.92 9.22
C GLY A 607 -19.54 13.22 9.67
N LEU A 608 -19.09 14.06 8.74
CA LEU A 608 -18.47 15.35 9.03
C LEU A 608 -19.43 16.51 8.72
N GLN A 609 -19.34 17.61 9.48
CA GLN A 609 -20.09 18.83 9.16
C GLN A 609 -19.46 19.59 7.99
N ALA A 610 -18.15 19.47 7.81
CA ALA A 610 -17.39 20.14 6.75
C ALA A 610 -16.20 19.28 6.32
N VAL A 611 -15.75 19.51 5.08
CA VAL A 611 -14.53 18.93 4.52
C VAL A 611 -13.32 19.42 5.33
N LEU A 612 -12.40 18.51 5.69
CA LEU A 612 -11.16 18.92 6.35
C LEU A 612 -10.16 19.51 5.33
N PRO A 613 -9.33 20.50 5.74
CA PRO A 613 -8.32 21.08 4.87
C PRO A 613 -7.39 20.01 4.27
N PRO A 614 -6.83 20.20 3.06
CA PRO A 614 -5.90 19.26 2.45
C PRO A 614 -4.71 18.90 3.34
N ALA A 615 -4.22 19.83 4.17
CA ALA A 615 -3.12 19.57 5.10
C ALA A 615 -3.48 18.61 6.24
N VAL A 616 -4.76 18.44 6.58
CA VAL A 616 -5.22 17.65 7.73
C VAL A 616 -5.64 16.26 7.29
N HIS A 617 -5.10 15.25 7.96
CA HIS A 617 -5.51 13.86 7.83
C HIS A 617 -6.21 13.40 9.10
N LEU A 618 -7.43 12.86 8.93
CA LEU A 618 -8.17 12.19 9.99
C LEU A 618 -7.61 10.78 10.17
N LEU A 619 -6.54 10.67 10.96
CA LEU A 619 -5.76 9.44 11.11
C LEU A 619 -6.48 8.36 11.93
N THR A 620 -7.28 8.76 12.92
CA THR A 620 -8.04 7.80 13.74
C THR A 620 -9.34 8.43 14.21
N VAL A 621 -10.44 7.69 14.06
CA VAL A 621 -11.69 7.88 14.81
C VAL A 621 -12.10 6.49 15.27
N SER A 622 -12.08 6.24 16.57
CA SER A 622 -12.36 4.91 17.13
C SER A 622 -13.09 5.05 18.46
N GLN A 623 -14.02 4.13 18.73
CA GLN A 623 -14.77 4.11 19.98
C GLN A 623 -13.83 3.75 21.13
N TRP A 624 -13.78 4.58 22.18
CA TRP A 624 -12.97 4.31 23.37
C TRP A 624 -13.79 3.54 24.41
N ASP A 625 -14.94 4.09 24.80
CA ASP A 625 -15.90 3.48 25.72
C ASP A 625 -17.35 3.83 25.29
N GLN A 626 -18.32 3.96 26.19
CA GLN A 626 -19.71 4.23 25.80
C GLN A 626 -19.96 5.69 25.39
N ASP A 627 -19.24 6.65 25.97
CA ASP A 627 -19.45 8.08 25.80
C ASP A 627 -18.19 8.82 25.32
N SER A 628 -17.12 8.09 25.00
CA SER A 628 -15.85 8.68 24.56
C SER A 628 -15.34 8.10 23.24
N VAL A 629 -14.74 8.97 22.43
CA VAL A 629 -14.15 8.68 21.12
C VAL A 629 -12.68 9.09 21.11
N LEU A 630 -11.82 8.21 20.65
CA LEU A 630 -10.42 8.52 20.38
C LEU A 630 -10.29 9.15 18.99
N LEU A 631 -9.77 10.38 18.94
CA LEU A 631 -9.49 11.12 17.72
C LEU A 631 -7.99 11.33 17.55
N ARG A 632 -7.47 11.09 16.34
CA ARG A 632 -6.14 11.55 15.93
C ARG A 632 -6.22 12.39 14.67
N LEU A 633 -5.58 13.55 14.71
CA LEU A 633 -5.39 14.42 13.56
C LEU A 633 -3.90 14.53 13.26
N GLU A 634 -3.56 14.39 11.99
CA GLU A 634 -2.19 14.54 11.48
C GLU A 634 -2.12 15.71 10.51
N HIS A 635 -1.05 16.51 10.59
CA HIS A 635 -0.64 17.38 9.51
C HIS A 635 0.25 16.62 8.52
N GLN A 636 -0.26 16.30 7.34
CA GLN A 636 0.38 15.32 6.45
C GLN A 636 1.59 15.83 5.66
N TYR A 637 1.80 17.15 5.62
CA TYR A 637 2.90 17.80 4.90
C TYR A 637 4.09 18.10 5.81
N GLN A 638 5.30 18.00 5.26
CA GLN A 638 6.53 18.51 5.84
C GLN A 638 6.61 20.03 5.72
N ALA A 639 7.44 20.64 6.56
CA ALA A 639 7.77 22.06 6.41
C ALA A 639 8.39 22.32 5.04
N SER A 640 7.96 23.41 4.38
CA SER A 640 8.46 23.85 3.06
C SER A 640 8.22 22.88 1.89
N GLU A 641 7.45 21.80 2.10
CA GLU A 641 7.15 20.81 1.06
C GLU A 641 6.09 21.32 0.05
N SER A 642 5.17 22.14 0.52
CA SER A 642 4.12 22.79 -0.26
C SER A 642 4.01 24.26 0.15
N LYS A 643 3.92 25.16 -0.83
CA LYS A 643 3.67 26.58 -0.56
C LYS A 643 2.31 26.81 0.09
N ALA A 644 1.30 26.02 -0.30
CA ALA A 644 -0.08 26.19 0.13
C ALA A 644 -0.44 25.38 1.39
N HIS A 645 0.16 24.21 1.57
CA HIS A 645 -0.30 23.22 2.55
C HIS A 645 0.71 22.86 3.64
N SER A 646 1.92 23.43 3.62
CA SER A 646 2.91 23.29 4.70
C SER A 646 2.81 24.38 5.78
N GLN A 647 1.67 25.05 5.90
CA GLN A 647 1.42 26.07 6.92
C GLN A 647 0.58 25.50 8.07
N PRO A 648 0.76 25.97 9.32
CA PRO A 648 -0.08 25.54 10.42
C PRO A 648 -1.58 25.71 10.13
N VAL A 649 -2.38 24.76 10.59
CA VAL A 649 -3.83 24.72 10.34
C VAL A 649 -4.58 24.54 11.64
N THR A 650 -5.71 25.23 11.78
CA THR A 650 -6.59 25.14 12.96
C THR A 650 -7.84 24.35 12.62
N VAL A 651 -8.20 23.38 13.48
CA VAL A 651 -9.39 22.54 13.33
C VAL A 651 -10.31 22.74 14.53
N ASN A 652 -11.59 22.97 14.28
CA ASN A 652 -12.59 23.07 15.34
C ASN A 652 -13.17 21.67 15.65
N LEU A 653 -12.84 21.11 16.81
CA LEU A 653 -13.27 19.79 17.24
C LEU A 653 -14.76 19.71 17.58
N GLN A 654 -15.33 20.80 18.11
CA GLN A 654 -16.75 20.84 18.50
C GLN A 654 -17.69 20.76 17.29
N LYS A 655 -17.25 21.31 16.16
CA LYS A 655 -18.00 21.34 14.89
C LYS A 655 -17.55 20.27 13.89
N LEU A 656 -16.83 19.23 14.35
CA LEU A 656 -16.25 18.25 13.44
C LEU A 656 -17.29 17.26 12.90
N PHE A 657 -18.05 16.62 13.79
CA PHE A 657 -18.95 15.52 13.43
C PHE A 657 -20.40 15.98 13.23
N SER A 658 -21.08 15.43 12.22
CA SER A 658 -22.48 15.75 11.92
C SER A 658 -23.45 15.05 12.87
N THR A 659 -23.09 13.88 13.39
CA THR A 659 -23.92 12.98 14.20
C THR A 659 -23.60 12.96 15.69
N LEU A 660 -22.56 13.68 16.12
CA LEU A 660 -22.09 13.69 17.51
C LEU A 660 -22.04 15.13 18.04
N ASP A 661 -22.51 15.31 19.26
CA ASP A 661 -22.22 16.48 20.09
C ASP A 661 -20.93 16.21 20.87
N VAL A 662 -19.90 17.04 20.68
CA VAL A 662 -18.66 16.96 21.47
C VAL A 662 -18.83 17.79 22.75
N LEU A 663 -18.81 17.11 23.89
CA LEU A 663 -19.08 17.65 25.24
C LEU A 663 -17.81 17.91 26.07
N GLY A 664 -16.65 17.42 25.61
CA GLY A 664 -15.37 17.60 26.29
C GLY A 664 -14.21 17.09 25.44
N VAL A 665 -13.02 17.65 25.67
CA VAL A 665 -11.78 17.32 24.96
C VAL A 665 -10.65 17.21 25.97
N SER A 666 -9.86 16.14 25.85
CA SER A 666 -8.62 15.98 26.59
C SER A 666 -7.51 15.53 25.65
N GLU A 667 -6.39 16.25 25.61
CA GLU A 667 -5.23 15.87 24.79
C GLU A 667 -4.41 14.78 25.49
N MET A 668 -4.01 13.78 24.72
CA MET A 668 -3.25 12.62 25.17
C MET A 668 -1.92 12.53 24.43
N ASN A 669 -1.01 11.70 24.95
CA ASN A 669 0.10 11.21 24.15
C ASN A 669 -0.38 10.31 22.99
N LEU A 670 0.53 9.93 22.08
CA LEU A 670 0.16 9.21 20.85
C LEU A 670 -0.53 7.86 21.13
N SER A 671 -0.08 7.11 22.13
CA SER A 671 -0.65 5.83 22.57
C SER A 671 -1.93 5.96 23.38
N ALA A 672 -2.36 7.18 23.70
CA ALA A 672 -3.53 7.47 24.53
C ALA A 672 -3.49 6.83 25.92
N ASN A 673 -2.31 6.70 26.53
CA ASN A 673 -2.13 6.13 27.86
C ASN A 673 -1.61 7.14 28.90
N GLN A 674 -1.43 8.40 28.53
CA GLN A 674 -1.05 9.49 29.43
C GLN A 674 -1.65 10.81 28.95
N TRP A 675 -2.10 11.64 29.90
CA TRP A 675 -2.52 13.01 29.61
C TRP A 675 -1.33 13.83 29.10
N LYS A 676 -1.59 14.73 28.15
CA LYS A 676 -0.51 15.44 27.46
C LYS A 676 0.26 16.40 28.38
N ASP A 677 -0.43 17.05 29.30
CA ASP A 677 0.10 17.98 30.29
C ASP A 677 0.93 17.31 31.39
N GLU A 678 0.71 16.01 31.64
CA GLU A 678 1.50 15.20 32.57
C GLU A 678 2.80 14.63 31.94
N MET A 679 3.01 14.80 30.63
CA MET A 679 4.19 14.26 29.96
C MET A 679 5.47 15.05 30.33
N THR A 680 6.43 14.36 30.93
CA THR A 680 7.79 14.88 31.17
C THR A 680 8.79 14.24 30.22
N ARG A 681 9.70 15.04 29.63
CA ARG A 681 10.82 14.55 28.82
C ARG A 681 12.14 14.73 29.57
N LEU A 682 13.05 13.78 29.39
CA LEU A 682 14.46 13.96 29.77
C LEU A 682 15.11 15.01 28.86
N ASP A 683 16.01 15.81 29.42
CA ASP A 683 16.74 16.85 28.69
C ASP A 683 18.17 16.37 28.44
N TRP A 684 18.60 16.39 27.18
CA TRP A 684 19.89 15.82 26.76
C TRP A 684 20.77 16.90 26.16
N LYS A 685 22.05 16.92 26.55
CA LYS A 685 23.04 17.83 25.98
C LYS A 685 23.58 17.24 24.68
N ALA A 686 23.32 17.89 23.55
CA ALA A 686 23.92 17.50 22.28
C ALA A 686 25.34 18.08 22.14
N GLU A 687 26.21 17.37 21.41
CA GLU A 687 27.56 17.86 21.06
C GLU A 687 27.54 19.08 20.14
N SER A 688 26.52 19.19 19.28
CA SER A 688 26.28 20.34 18.42
C SER A 688 25.19 21.24 18.99
N GLY A 689 25.40 22.57 18.94
CA GLY A 689 24.51 23.59 19.51
C GLY A 689 23.20 23.80 18.74
N GLU A 690 22.40 22.75 18.58
CA GLU A 690 21.05 22.91 18.05
C GLU A 690 20.19 23.76 18.98
N LYS A 691 19.40 24.63 18.35
CA LYS A 691 18.42 25.44 19.08
C LYS A 691 17.33 24.51 19.62
N PRO A 692 16.81 24.76 20.83
CA PRO A 692 15.65 24.06 21.34
C PRO A 692 14.53 24.05 20.30
N LEU A 693 13.82 22.93 20.17
CA LEU A 693 12.60 22.88 19.37
C LEU A 693 11.71 24.08 19.77
N PRO A 694 11.19 24.86 18.80
CA PRO A 694 10.37 26.01 19.12
C PRO A 694 9.23 25.58 20.03
N LYS A 695 9.04 26.27 21.16
CA LYS A 695 7.88 26.03 22.03
C LYS A 695 6.61 26.07 21.17
N ARG A 696 5.71 25.12 21.43
CA ARG A 696 4.40 25.09 20.78
C ARG A 696 3.72 26.45 21.03
N GLY A 697 3.16 27.06 19.99
CA GLY A 697 2.21 28.15 20.20
C GLY A 697 0.97 27.60 20.87
N GLY A 698 0.28 28.39 21.69
CA GLY A 698 -0.97 27.96 22.31
C GLY A 698 -2.04 27.67 21.26
N ASP A 699 -2.97 26.79 21.60
CA ASP A 699 -4.22 26.66 20.85
C ASP A 699 -5.09 27.90 21.06
N PRO A 700 -5.84 28.35 20.04
CA PRO A 700 -6.80 29.45 20.21
C PRO A 700 -7.84 29.19 21.31
N SER A 701 -8.27 27.94 21.48
CA SER A 701 -9.14 27.52 22.57
C SER A 701 -9.08 25.99 22.76
N VAL A 702 -9.76 25.46 23.78
CA VAL A 702 -9.89 24.00 23.98
C VAL A 702 -10.59 23.28 22.81
N TRP A 703 -11.37 24.00 22.00
CA TRP A 703 -12.11 23.44 20.86
C TRP A 703 -11.38 23.63 19.53
N GLU A 704 -10.43 24.56 19.46
CA GLU A 704 -9.74 24.94 18.23
C GLU A 704 -8.29 24.53 18.32
N VAL A 705 -7.94 23.43 17.69
CA VAL A 705 -6.63 22.80 17.82
C VAL A 705 -5.74 23.15 16.63
N ASN A 706 -4.57 23.71 16.92
CA ASN A 706 -3.56 24.02 15.93
C ASN A 706 -2.67 22.79 15.68
N LEU A 707 -2.47 22.47 14.40
CA LEU A 707 -1.58 21.44 13.89
C LEU A 707 -0.47 22.09 13.07
N LYS A 708 0.78 21.90 13.48
CA LYS A 708 1.96 22.29 12.70
C LYS A 708 2.34 21.19 11.70
N PRO A 709 3.13 21.50 10.65
CA PRO A 709 3.69 20.49 9.75
C PRO A 709 4.24 19.25 10.47
N MET A 710 3.89 18.06 9.99
CA MET A 710 4.20 16.73 10.54
C MET A 710 3.62 16.37 11.92
N GLU A 711 2.92 17.29 12.57
CA GLU A 711 2.38 17.04 13.91
C GLU A 711 1.23 16.03 13.89
N ILE A 712 1.24 15.08 14.83
CA ILE A 712 0.07 14.29 15.19
C ILE A 712 -0.37 14.69 16.59
N ARG A 713 -1.66 14.97 16.73
CA ARG A 713 -2.30 15.16 18.03
C ARG A 713 -3.35 14.11 18.28
N THR A 714 -3.44 13.68 19.54
CA THR A 714 -4.36 12.64 19.99
C THR A 714 -5.28 13.23 21.04
N PHE A 715 -6.59 13.03 20.88
CA PHE A 715 -7.61 13.56 21.77
C PHE A 715 -8.57 12.46 22.19
N LEU A 716 -8.96 12.48 23.46
CA LEU A 716 -10.13 11.77 23.94
C LEU A 716 -11.29 12.76 23.97
N LEU A 717 -12.33 12.48 23.18
CA LEU A 717 -13.52 13.31 23.06
C LEU A 717 -14.65 12.68 23.85
N ARG A 718 -15.22 13.39 24.82
CA ARG A 718 -16.50 13.00 25.41
C ARG A 718 -17.61 13.43 24.47
N VAL A 719 -18.45 12.51 24.03
CA VAL A 719 -19.46 12.73 23.00
C VAL A 719 -20.84 12.23 23.41
N ARG A 720 -21.87 12.80 22.78
CA ARG A 720 -23.24 12.27 22.82
C ARG A 720 -23.77 12.19 21.41
N LYS A 721 -24.44 11.09 21.06
CA LYS A 721 -25.14 10.97 19.77
C LYS A 721 -26.28 11.98 19.67
N ARG A 722 -26.43 12.58 18.49
CA ARG A 722 -27.54 13.47 18.16
C ARG A 722 -28.81 12.71 17.83
#